data_AF-A0A1M7MJY8-F1
#
_entry.id   AF-A0A1M7MJY8-F1
#
_cell.length_a   1.000
_cell.length_b   1.000
_cell.length_c   1.000
_cell.angle_alpha   90.00
_cell.angle_beta   90.00
_cell.angle_gamma   90.00
#
_symmetry.space_group_name_H-M   'P 1'
#
loop_
_entity.id
_entity.type
_entity.pdbx_description
1 polymer ?
#
loop_
_entity_poly.entity_id
_entity_poly.type
_entity_poly.pdbx_seq_one_letter_code
_entity_poly.pdbx_strand_id
1 'polypeptide(L)'
;MSERDRGPLTSAQRRLWFLNRLDPDDVACNISAAVLLRGDLDADRLIHAFDTVIARHESLRTRFVESDGEPVQEVLAPRVTPVHRADVADLAEARRAVEELIVRPFDLAEGHLIRIGLLRLNPTEHVLCAVTHHTVGDGWSLNLLYRQAAEAYRGIEPAPPGLRYLDHARAQLAGDEASLAYWRAVLDQPPVLDLPLDRPRPARRTSAGVSAERVFDDGTWTELQRVARELRCTPFMVLMTAYQLMLAQFSGQEDLCVATPVAGRDDVATESVFGYFVRMLVLRADLSGDPTVRDLVRRTRTACLGAFAHQEVPFEQLVADLGLARDPSHNPFFQATLTLHSTMDVSATGFDGSEGFEGVTAEGFGDGSRRTLTDVAMDVFVTPTAINARTGQARMDILLTAGADVFDAATAEALADRFTAVLRAVLADLDAPVRELPLVDEAAAAELIRIGTGPAAADSGPPLLAAIEQAVAAAPDAVALYSGAEQVSYRQLWERSGMLADALRAAGTGPGHLVGVSVPRGPDRIAALLAAWRSGAGYVPLDTGLPAHRRSLLIAQSGVAAVITADGIVPGAESPVREPGAAYVLFTSGSTGTPKPVLVGQAALRERVAWMAGAYGLTRADRVVQFAELGFDTHAEEIWPALAAGAALVLLPGGTRSLPEALAADPAITVLDLPTAYWQALLDLGPSWPAALRLVILGGEQVDAAAVARWRHIHGDRVRLTNTYGPTEATVIATAVDLTEADTGRRPPIGRPIGGVRAYLLDRAGRLVPRGAVGELCLAGAGLADGYLGLPELTAERFQPDPLGGGRLYRTGDRARWRRDEPVLEFLGRLDRQLKVRGVRIEPGEVEAVVTGHPGVGQAVVTAVGQLLVAYVTGTAATDEVRAYAAERLPALLVPGVVVALPALPLTANGKVDLRALPAPAADDEVRAAFEAPRTDAEHMVAAIFAELLRVDHVGAFDDFFVLGGHSLLAVRAIGRLRAAVGLDLPVRLLFEEPTVAGFARVVETELVAEIDRLTDDEATAELAARTATL
;
A
#
# COMPACT_ATOMS: atom_id res chain seq x y z
N MET A 1 27.60 35.87 26.09
CA MET A 1 26.98 34.56 26.38
C MET A 1 28.04 33.69 27.03
N SER A 2 27.76 33.03 28.16
CA SER A 2 28.77 32.20 28.84
C SER A 2 28.90 30.83 28.15
N GLU A 3 30.05 30.17 28.27
CA GLU A 3 30.25 28.79 27.78
C GLU A 3 29.28 27.79 28.45
N ARG A 4 28.72 28.16 29.61
CA ARG A 4 27.70 27.38 30.33
C ARG A 4 26.29 27.49 29.73
N ASP A 5 26.02 28.46 28.85
CA ASP A 5 24.70 28.71 28.24
C ASP A 5 24.60 28.18 26.81
N ARG A 6 25.59 27.37 26.41
CA ARG A 6 25.67 26.74 25.09
C ARG A 6 26.01 25.26 25.23
N GLY A 7 25.38 24.40 24.45
CA GLY A 7 25.63 22.96 24.53
C GLY A 7 24.98 22.14 23.41
N PRO A 8 25.18 20.81 23.44
CA PRO A 8 24.69 19.93 22.40
C PRO A 8 23.17 19.74 22.48
N LEU A 9 22.55 19.37 21.36
CA LEU A 9 21.19 18.81 21.36
C LEU A 9 21.22 17.36 21.81
N THR A 10 20.18 16.92 22.53
CA THR A 10 19.93 15.49 22.73
C THR A 10 19.68 14.81 21.37
N SER A 11 19.89 13.50 21.27
CA SER A 11 19.60 12.75 20.04
C SER A 11 18.14 12.93 19.58
N ALA A 12 17.21 13.06 20.52
CA ALA A 12 15.79 13.23 20.22
C ALA A 12 15.51 14.66 19.71
N GLN A 13 16.11 15.69 20.33
CA GLN A 13 16.06 17.07 19.81
C GLN A 13 16.72 17.21 18.45
N ARG A 14 17.85 16.53 18.19
CA ARG A 14 18.51 16.53 16.87
C ARG A 14 17.55 16.05 15.78
N ARG A 15 16.72 15.03 16.06
CA ARG A 15 15.71 14.53 15.12
C ARG A 15 14.63 15.58 14.87
N LEU A 16 14.06 16.17 15.91
CA LEU A 16 13.01 17.19 15.73
C LEU A 16 13.54 18.45 15.01
N TRP A 17 14.77 18.86 15.33
CA TRP A 17 15.45 19.95 14.61
C TRP A 17 15.70 19.58 13.14
N PHE A 18 16.10 18.34 12.86
CA PHE A 18 16.24 17.84 11.50
C PHE A 18 14.91 17.87 10.73
N LEU A 19 13.80 17.44 11.36
CA LEU A 19 12.48 17.47 10.73
C LEU A 19 12.05 18.90 10.39
N ASN A 20 12.29 19.86 11.30
CA ASN A 20 12.03 21.27 11.02
C ASN A 20 12.93 21.83 9.90
N ARG A 21 14.20 21.40 9.79
CA ARG A 21 15.08 21.77 8.66
C ARG A 21 14.71 21.10 7.34
N LEU A 22 14.07 19.93 7.41
CA LEU A 22 13.53 19.23 6.24
C LEU A 22 12.35 20.01 5.67
N ASP A 23 11.41 20.41 6.53
CA ASP A 23 10.28 21.25 6.15
C ASP A 23 9.96 22.30 7.24
N PRO A 24 10.44 23.54 7.09
CA PRO A 24 10.22 24.60 8.09
C PRO A 24 8.76 25.00 8.27
N ASP A 25 7.92 24.74 7.28
CA ASP A 25 6.49 25.04 7.31
C ASP A 25 5.67 23.91 7.97
N ASP A 26 6.29 22.75 8.25
CA ASP A 26 5.61 21.64 8.91
C ASP A 26 5.40 21.95 10.41
N VAL A 27 4.12 21.90 10.80
CA VAL A 27 3.65 22.16 12.16
C VAL A 27 3.37 20.89 12.95
N ALA A 28 3.73 19.71 12.44
CA ALA A 28 3.53 18.43 13.11
C ALA A 28 4.19 18.37 14.50
N CYS A 29 5.25 19.15 14.72
CA CYS A 29 5.95 19.25 15.99
C CYS A 29 5.42 20.36 16.90
N ASN A 30 4.30 21.01 16.57
CA ASN A 30 3.65 21.97 17.46
C ASN A 30 2.71 21.21 18.39
N ILE A 31 3.07 21.15 19.66
CA ILE A 31 2.24 20.54 20.70
C ILE A 31 1.45 21.62 21.43
N SER A 32 0.22 21.28 21.85
CA SER A 32 -0.66 22.22 22.52
C SER A 32 -1.35 21.59 23.72
N ALA A 33 -1.75 22.45 24.65
CA ALA A 33 -2.74 22.13 25.66
C ALA A 33 -3.68 23.33 25.79
N ALA A 34 -4.98 23.07 25.92
CA ALA A 34 -5.99 24.10 26.08
C ALA A 34 -6.98 23.72 27.19
N VAL A 35 -7.41 24.72 27.95
CA VAL A 35 -8.37 24.58 29.04
C VAL A 35 -9.44 25.67 28.94
N LEU A 36 -10.68 25.31 29.24
CA LEU A 36 -11.79 26.23 29.40
C LEU A 36 -11.88 26.59 30.89
N LEU A 37 -11.72 27.88 31.16
CA LEU A 37 -11.71 28.50 32.47
C LEU A 37 -13.07 29.14 32.76
N ARG A 38 -13.63 28.88 33.93
CA ARG A 38 -14.90 29.45 34.40
C ARG A 38 -14.71 30.09 35.77
N GLY A 39 -14.96 31.40 35.87
CA GLY A 39 -14.83 32.16 37.10
C GLY A 39 -14.29 33.57 36.88
N ASP A 40 -13.98 34.26 37.98
CA ASP A 40 -13.47 35.64 37.96
C ASP A 40 -11.94 35.61 37.78
N LEU A 41 -11.50 35.68 36.52
CA LEU A 41 -10.09 35.55 36.15
C LEU A 41 -9.42 36.92 36.01
N ASP A 42 -8.36 37.17 36.79
CA ASP A 42 -7.47 38.30 36.59
C ASP A 42 -6.47 38.00 35.46
N ALA A 43 -6.78 38.49 34.27
CA ALA A 43 -5.97 38.24 33.08
C ALA A 43 -4.54 38.79 33.18
N ASP A 44 -4.30 39.89 33.89
CA ASP A 44 -2.97 40.50 33.99
C ASP A 44 -2.10 39.74 35.01
N ARG A 45 -2.70 39.33 36.14
CA ARG A 45 -2.05 38.43 37.11
C ARG A 45 -1.70 37.08 36.48
N LEU A 46 -2.55 36.55 35.61
CA LEU A 46 -2.29 35.33 34.85
C LEU A 46 -1.09 35.47 33.91
N ILE A 47 -1.01 36.57 33.14
CA ILE A 47 0.15 36.82 32.26
C ILE A 47 1.44 36.88 33.08
N HIS A 48 1.43 37.60 34.19
CA HIS A 48 2.61 37.72 35.05
C HIS A 48 3.05 36.36 35.63
N ALA A 49 2.09 35.49 35.94
CA ALA A 49 2.37 34.13 36.38
C ALA A 49 3.08 33.30 35.30
N PHE A 50 2.64 33.36 34.04
CA PHE A 50 3.32 32.69 32.93
C PHE A 50 4.73 33.25 32.68
N ASP A 51 4.90 34.57 32.68
CA ASP A 51 6.23 35.19 32.54
C ASP A 51 7.20 34.71 33.63
N THR A 52 6.70 34.53 34.86
CA THR A 52 7.49 34.01 36.00
C THR A 52 7.96 32.58 35.74
N VAL A 53 7.10 31.71 35.21
CA VAL A 53 7.44 30.31 34.92
C VAL A 53 8.38 30.22 33.72
N ILE A 54 8.12 30.97 32.65
CA ILE A 54 8.95 30.99 31.43
C ILE A 54 10.37 31.51 31.74
N ALA A 55 10.49 32.52 32.60
CA ALA A 55 11.80 33.02 33.02
C ALA A 55 12.64 31.96 33.77
N ARG A 56 11.99 31.07 34.54
CA ARG A 56 12.67 30.01 35.31
C ARG A 56 13.20 28.89 34.42
N HIS A 57 12.38 28.41 33.49
CA HIS A 57 12.73 27.25 32.67
C HIS A 57 13.56 27.63 31.46
N GLU A 58 14.82 27.17 31.41
CA GLU A 58 15.73 27.53 30.31
C GLU A 58 15.31 27.02 28.94
N SER A 59 14.67 25.85 28.87
CA SER A 59 14.23 25.25 27.61
C SER A 59 13.26 26.16 26.85
N LEU A 60 12.37 26.88 27.56
CA LEU A 60 11.41 27.81 26.96
C LEU A 60 12.04 29.07 26.36
N ARG A 61 13.29 29.35 26.71
CA ARG A 61 14.10 30.48 26.25
C ARG A 61 15.38 30.00 25.55
N THR A 62 15.33 28.80 24.98
CA THR A 62 16.41 28.20 24.19
C THR A 62 16.12 28.35 22.71
N ARG A 63 17.14 28.75 21.95
CA ARG A 63 17.15 28.65 20.49
C ARG A 63 18.08 27.55 20.02
N PHE A 64 17.85 27.08 18.81
CA PHE A 64 18.66 26.08 18.13
C PHE A 64 19.32 26.74 16.92
N VAL A 65 20.64 26.81 16.94
CA VAL A 65 21.42 27.41 15.85
C VAL A 65 22.47 26.42 15.37
N GLU A 66 22.96 26.63 14.17
CA GLU A 66 24.03 25.83 13.59
C GLU A 66 25.39 26.48 13.88
N SER A 67 26.38 25.68 14.25
CA SER A 67 27.77 26.09 14.44
C SER A 67 28.70 25.02 13.93
N ASP A 68 29.59 25.37 13.01
CA ASP A 68 30.57 24.44 12.43
C ASP A 68 29.92 23.17 11.83
N GLY A 69 28.70 23.32 11.28
CA GLY A 69 27.93 22.22 10.69
C GLY A 69 27.21 21.32 11.71
N GLU A 70 27.22 21.65 13.00
CA GLU A 70 26.50 20.94 14.06
C GLU A 70 25.41 21.82 14.69
N PRO A 71 24.22 21.25 15.00
CA PRO A 71 23.22 21.97 15.75
C PRO A 71 23.67 22.12 17.22
N VAL A 72 23.48 23.32 17.76
CA VAL A 72 23.74 23.66 19.16
C VAL A 72 22.54 24.37 19.79
N GLN A 73 22.37 24.18 21.09
CA GLN A 73 21.39 24.88 21.90
C GLN A 73 22.03 26.12 22.52
N GLU A 74 21.34 27.26 22.47
CA GLU A 74 21.75 28.51 23.11
C GLU A 74 20.64 29.03 24.02
N VAL A 75 20.96 29.14 25.31
CA VAL A 75 20.04 29.62 26.34
C VAL A 75 20.09 31.15 26.39
N LEU A 76 18.96 31.78 26.11
CA LEU A 76 18.81 33.23 26.08
C LEU A 76 18.40 33.79 27.45
N ALA A 77 18.62 35.10 27.62
CA ALA A 77 18.10 35.84 28.76
C ALA A 77 16.55 35.87 28.71
N PRO A 78 15.86 35.85 29.88
CA PRO A 78 14.41 35.95 29.92
C PRO A 78 13.87 37.17 29.18
N ARG A 79 12.75 37.00 28.48
CA ARG A 79 11.97 38.06 27.83
C ARG A 79 10.49 37.84 28.11
N VAL A 80 9.71 38.94 28.10
CA VAL A 80 8.25 38.90 28.27
C VAL A 80 7.62 38.13 27.12
N THR A 81 6.68 37.24 27.41
CA THR A 81 6.00 36.42 26.40
C THR A 81 4.74 37.11 25.92
N PRO A 82 4.63 37.44 24.61
CA PRO A 82 3.40 38.01 24.07
C PRO A 82 2.23 37.03 24.25
N VAL A 83 1.15 37.48 24.88
CA VAL A 83 -0.08 36.70 25.01
C VAL A 83 -1.10 37.20 24.00
N HIS A 84 -1.56 36.29 23.15
CA HIS A 84 -2.62 36.57 22.19
C HIS A 84 -3.96 36.63 22.91
N ARG A 85 -4.51 37.84 23.04
CA ARG A 85 -5.83 38.10 23.64
C ARG A 85 -6.85 38.39 22.53
N ALA A 86 -7.98 37.69 22.55
CA ALA A 86 -9.07 37.93 21.62
C ALA A 86 -10.43 37.67 22.29
N ASP A 87 -11.45 38.43 21.87
CA ASP A 87 -12.85 38.13 22.19
C ASP A 87 -13.39 37.18 21.12
N VAL A 88 -14.06 36.10 21.55
CA VAL A 88 -14.67 35.09 20.67
C VAL A 88 -16.16 34.98 20.99
N ALA A 89 -16.98 34.73 19.98
CA ALA A 89 -18.43 34.64 20.13
C ALA A 89 -18.88 33.34 20.82
N ASP A 90 -18.19 32.23 20.54
CA ASP A 90 -18.53 30.90 21.05
C ASP A 90 -17.31 29.96 21.12
N LEU A 91 -17.54 28.74 21.62
CA LEU A 91 -16.50 27.70 21.73
C LEU A 91 -15.99 27.19 20.37
N ALA A 92 -16.76 27.34 19.28
CA ALA A 92 -16.33 26.92 17.95
C ALA A 92 -15.36 27.94 17.35
N GLU A 93 -15.60 29.23 17.55
CA GLU A 93 -14.63 30.29 17.25
C GLU A 93 -13.39 30.19 18.14
N ALA A 94 -13.54 29.89 19.44
CA ALA A 94 -12.39 29.63 20.31
C ALA A 94 -11.50 28.49 19.77
N ARG A 95 -12.12 27.40 19.31
CA ARG A 95 -11.40 26.25 18.74
C ARG A 95 -10.64 26.62 17.47
N ARG A 96 -11.25 27.39 16.57
CA ARG A 96 -10.57 27.90 15.36
C ARG A 96 -9.38 28.79 15.72
N ALA A 97 -9.52 29.68 16.70
CA ALA A 97 -8.43 30.54 17.14
C ALA A 97 -7.27 29.74 17.79
N VAL A 98 -7.58 28.66 18.52
CA VAL A 98 -6.56 27.71 19.02
C VAL A 98 -5.87 27.01 17.86
N GLU A 99 -6.61 26.51 16.88
CA GLU A 99 -6.06 25.88 15.69
C GLU A 99 -5.13 26.85 14.91
N GLU A 100 -5.52 28.11 14.75
CA GLU A 100 -4.69 29.16 14.15
C GLU A 100 -3.39 29.44 14.91
N LEU A 101 -3.34 29.23 16.23
CA LEU A 101 -2.11 29.31 17.02
C LEU A 101 -1.21 28.08 16.77
N ILE A 102 -1.81 26.91 16.57
CA ILE A 102 -1.12 25.63 16.32
C ILE A 102 -0.51 25.59 14.92
N VAL A 103 -1.24 26.02 13.90
CA VAL A 103 -0.81 25.92 12.49
C VAL A 103 0.17 27.00 12.04
N ARG A 104 0.63 27.85 12.97
CA ARG A 104 1.73 28.79 12.70
C ARG A 104 3.08 28.09 12.91
N PRO A 105 3.99 28.04 11.92
CA PRO A 105 5.32 27.45 12.10
C PRO A 105 6.15 28.17 13.15
N PHE A 106 7.05 27.46 13.84
CA PHE A 106 8.06 28.08 14.73
C PHE A 106 9.41 28.11 14.03
N ASP A 107 10.10 29.26 14.11
CA ASP A 107 11.52 29.33 13.78
C ASP A 107 12.36 28.96 15.01
N LEU A 108 13.05 27.82 14.93
CA LEU A 108 13.89 27.30 16.00
C LEU A 108 15.08 28.22 16.34
N ALA A 109 15.49 29.14 15.46
CA ALA A 109 16.60 30.05 15.66
C ALA A 109 16.25 31.33 16.44
N GLU A 110 14.97 31.71 16.57
CA GLU A 110 14.56 32.94 17.27
C GLU A 110 14.57 32.81 18.80
N GLY A 111 14.32 31.61 19.32
CA GLY A 111 14.38 31.31 20.77
C GLY A 111 13.13 31.64 21.58
N HIS A 112 12.00 31.93 20.92
CA HIS A 112 10.69 32.12 21.54
C HIS A 112 9.71 31.02 21.12
N LEU A 113 9.97 29.80 21.58
CA LEU A 113 9.32 28.57 21.09
C LEU A 113 8.04 28.21 21.85
N ILE A 114 7.35 29.21 22.38
CA ILE A 114 6.05 29.09 23.06
C ILE A 114 5.13 30.25 22.68
N ARG A 115 3.83 29.99 22.60
CA ARG A 115 2.77 30.99 22.40
C ARG A 115 1.66 30.73 23.39
N ILE A 116 1.08 31.79 23.92
CA ILE A 116 -0.05 31.71 24.86
C ILE A 116 -1.23 32.46 24.25
N GLY A 117 -2.40 31.82 24.24
CA GLY A 117 -3.68 32.39 23.85
C GLY A 117 -4.63 32.48 25.04
N LEU A 118 -5.23 33.64 25.26
CA LEU A 118 -6.31 33.86 26.22
C LEU A 118 -7.53 34.42 25.49
N LEU A 119 -8.50 33.56 25.22
CA LEU A 119 -9.68 33.84 24.41
C LEU A 119 -10.88 34.05 25.33
N ARG A 120 -11.53 35.21 25.30
CA ARG A 120 -12.66 35.53 26.18
C ARG A 120 -13.98 35.26 25.45
N LEU A 121 -14.82 34.39 26.01
CA LEU A 121 -16.20 34.18 25.55
C LEU A 121 -17.14 35.21 26.19
N ASN A 122 -16.97 35.41 27.50
CA ASN A 122 -17.71 36.39 28.30
C ASN A 122 -16.88 36.75 29.55
N PRO A 123 -17.32 37.69 30.42
CA PRO A 123 -16.55 38.11 31.58
C PRO A 123 -16.12 36.99 32.53
N THR A 124 -16.78 35.83 32.51
CA THR A 124 -16.53 34.71 33.41
C THR A 124 -16.06 33.44 32.70
N GLU A 125 -15.95 33.43 31.38
CA GLU A 125 -15.57 32.24 30.60
C GLU A 125 -14.47 32.58 29.62
N HIS A 126 -13.36 31.85 29.73
CA HIS A 126 -12.16 32.05 28.92
C HIS A 126 -11.59 30.71 28.44
N VAL A 127 -11.01 30.66 27.26
CA VAL A 127 -10.17 29.53 26.82
C VAL A 127 -8.71 29.96 26.91
N LEU A 128 -7.92 29.22 27.68
CA LEU A 128 -6.49 29.44 27.83
C LEU A 128 -5.74 28.30 27.13
N CYS A 129 -4.89 28.64 26.16
CA CYS A 129 -4.10 27.68 25.39
C CYS A 129 -2.61 28.04 25.41
N ALA A 130 -1.76 27.04 25.53
CA ALA A 130 -0.32 27.14 25.31
C ALA A 130 0.08 26.24 24.14
N VAL A 131 0.84 26.78 23.18
CA VAL A 131 1.41 26.05 22.04
C VAL A 131 2.91 26.18 22.10
N THR A 132 3.65 25.08 22.00
CA THR A 132 5.12 25.08 21.99
C THR A 132 5.66 24.10 20.97
N HIS A 133 6.89 24.32 20.49
CA HIS A 133 7.55 23.35 19.62
C HIS A 133 8.09 22.17 20.45
N HIS A 134 7.93 20.95 19.94
CA HIS A 134 8.27 19.72 20.65
C HIS A 134 9.77 19.59 20.99
N THR A 135 10.64 20.41 20.38
CA THR A 135 12.08 20.47 20.69
C THR A 135 12.39 21.04 22.08
N VAL A 136 11.50 21.85 22.65
CA VAL A 136 11.70 22.49 23.96
C VAL A 136 10.77 21.97 25.05
N GLY A 137 9.75 21.18 24.69
CA GLY A 137 8.78 20.66 25.64
C GLY A 137 8.07 19.41 25.13
N ASP A 138 7.42 18.71 26.05
CA ASP A 138 6.57 17.55 25.81
C ASP A 138 5.21 17.71 26.55
N GLY A 139 4.31 16.72 26.42
CA GLY A 139 3.01 16.77 27.10
C GLY A 139 3.13 16.91 28.63
N TRP A 140 4.15 16.29 29.23
CA TRP A 140 4.46 16.46 30.66
C TRP A 140 4.86 17.90 30.98
N SER A 141 5.69 18.52 30.13
CA SER A 141 6.13 19.91 30.27
C SER A 141 4.98 20.89 30.19
N LEU A 142 4.01 20.67 29.30
CA LEU A 142 2.80 21.51 29.23
C LEU A 142 1.98 21.44 30.53
N ASN A 143 1.77 20.25 31.10
CA ASN A 143 1.10 20.11 32.39
C ASN A 143 1.86 20.84 33.51
N LEU A 144 3.20 20.72 33.53
CA LEU A 144 4.06 21.42 34.47
C LEU A 144 3.91 22.95 34.37
N LEU A 145 3.85 23.50 33.15
CA LEU A 145 3.67 24.92 32.89
C LEU A 145 2.36 25.44 33.53
N TYR A 146 1.24 24.77 33.28
CA TYR A 146 -0.06 25.17 33.83
C TYR A 146 -0.10 25.10 35.35
N ARG A 147 0.42 24.02 35.94
CA ARG A 147 0.49 23.86 37.40
C ARG A 147 1.31 24.97 38.06
N GLN A 148 2.51 25.25 37.53
CA GLN A 148 3.36 26.31 38.08
C GLN A 148 2.81 27.71 37.81
N ALA A 149 2.11 27.91 36.70
CA ALA A 149 1.40 29.17 36.45
C ALA A 149 0.26 29.36 37.46
N ALA A 150 -0.46 28.31 37.86
CA ALA A 150 -1.47 28.38 38.91
C ALA A 150 -0.86 28.70 40.30
N GLU A 151 0.28 28.08 40.64
CA GLU A 151 1.05 28.42 41.85
C GLU A 151 1.47 29.90 41.87
N ALA A 152 2.12 30.36 40.80
CA ALA A 152 2.57 31.74 40.66
C ALA A 152 1.39 32.72 40.67
N TYR A 153 0.26 32.36 40.06
CA TYR A 153 -0.98 33.12 40.13
C TYR A 153 -1.42 33.28 41.59
N ARG A 154 -1.43 32.22 42.40
CA ARG A 154 -1.72 32.29 43.85
C ARG A 154 -0.68 33.04 44.69
N GLY A 155 0.40 33.55 44.09
CA GLY A 155 1.51 34.18 44.80
C GLY A 155 2.44 33.17 45.48
N ILE A 156 2.36 31.89 45.11
CA ILE A 156 3.27 30.85 45.55
C ILE A 156 4.42 30.79 44.56
N GLU A 157 5.65 30.92 45.04
CA GLU A 157 6.83 30.84 44.19
C GLU A 157 7.07 29.38 43.74
N PRO A 158 7.03 29.06 42.44
CA PRO A 158 7.21 27.68 41.97
C PRO A 158 8.60 27.16 42.30
N ALA A 159 8.73 25.88 42.67
CA ALA A 159 10.04 25.29 42.97
C ALA A 159 11.00 25.39 41.75
N PRO A 160 12.31 25.63 41.97
CA PRO A 160 13.28 25.63 40.89
C PRO A 160 13.40 24.22 40.26
N PRO A 161 13.73 24.12 38.97
CA PRO A 161 13.92 22.83 38.32
C PRO A 161 15.08 22.05 38.97
N GLY A 162 14.91 20.73 39.10
CA GLY A 162 15.87 19.85 39.77
C GLY A 162 17.23 19.75 39.08
N LEU A 163 17.28 20.05 37.78
CA LEU A 163 18.51 20.15 36.98
C LEU A 163 18.31 21.10 35.80
N ARG A 164 19.42 21.51 35.17
CA ARG A 164 19.41 22.21 33.89
C ARG A 164 19.22 21.21 32.76
N TYR A 165 18.31 21.50 31.83
CA TYR A 165 18.10 20.63 30.66
C TYR A 165 19.37 20.52 29.82
N LEU A 166 20.18 21.58 29.75
CA LEU A 166 21.46 21.56 29.04
C LEU A 166 22.47 20.57 29.67
N ASP A 167 22.43 20.38 30.98
CA ASP A 167 23.29 19.42 31.67
C ASP A 167 22.79 17.98 31.42
N HIS A 168 21.48 17.76 31.35
CA HIS A 168 20.91 16.50 30.87
C HIS A 168 21.34 16.18 29.43
N ALA A 169 21.30 17.17 28.52
CA ALA A 169 21.73 17.00 27.14
C ALA A 169 23.21 16.64 27.00
N ARG A 170 24.07 17.18 27.87
CA ARG A 170 25.51 16.83 27.94
C ARG A 170 25.75 15.43 28.51
N ALA A 171 24.92 15.01 29.46
CA ALA A 171 25.05 13.72 30.13
C ALA A 171 24.46 12.54 29.33
N GLN A 172 23.77 12.80 28.21
CA GLN A 172 23.18 11.74 27.40
C GLN A 172 24.24 10.76 26.91
N LEU A 173 24.12 9.50 27.35
CA LEU A 173 25.01 8.41 27.00
C LEU A 173 24.54 7.74 25.69
N ALA A 174 25.49 7.25 24.90
CA ALA A 174 25.18 6.24 23.89
C ALA A 174 24.67 4.98 24.60
N GLY A 175 23.70 4.27 24.01
CA GLY A 175 23.20 3.02 24.57
C GLY A 175 24.33 2.01 24.77
N ASP A 176 24.25 1.19 25.81
CA ASP A 176 25.23 0.13 26.01
C ASP A 176 25.10 -0.97 24.93
N GLU A 177 26.17 -1.74 24.72
CA GLU A 177 26.18 -2.78 23.69
C GLU A 177 25.10 -3.85 23.93
N ALA A 178 24.72 -4.10 25.19
CA ALA A 178 23.66 -5.04 25.53
C ALA A 178 22.29 -4.57 25.01
N SER A 179 21.98 -3.28 25.18
CA SER A 179 20.75 -2.66 24.69
C SER A 179 20.73 -2.59 23.16
N LEU A 180 21.86 -2.24 22.54
CA LEU A 180 22.00 -2.27 21.08
C LEU A 180 21.82 -3.68 20.53
N ALA A 181 22.42 -4.70 21.15
CA ALA A 181 22.26 -6.10 20.75
C ALA A 181 20.81 -6.58 20.88
N TYR A 182 20.10 -6.19 21.94
CA TYR A 182 18.67 -6.46 22.09
C TYR A 182 17.87 -5.88 20.92
N TRP A 183 18.06 -4.60 20.61
CA TRP A 183 17.30 -3.94 19.55
C TRP A 183 17.65 -4.46 18.16
N ARG A 184 18.92 -4.81 17.89
CA ARG A 184 19.33 -5.49 16.65
C ARG A 184 18.62 -6.82 16.47
N ALA A 185 18.41 -7.57 17.56
CA ALA A 185 17.69 -8.84 17.49
C ALA A 185 16.17 -8.64 17.29
N VAL A 186 15.56 -7.69 17.99
CA VAL A 186 14.10 -7.45 17.91
C VAL A 186 13.67 -6.81 16.60
N LEU A 187 14.46 -5.83 16.13
CA LEU A 187 14.17 -5.06 14.92
C LEU A 187 15.03 -5.50 13.73
N ASP A 188 15.47 -6.76 13.71
CA ASP A 188 16.01 -7.35 12.49
C ASP A 188 14.90 -7.41 11.42
N GLN A 189 15.14 -6.76 10.28
CA GLN A 189 14.21 -6.68 9.14
C GLN A 189 12.77 -6.35 9.56
N PRO A 190 12.51 -5.16 10.13
CA PRO A 190 11.20 -4.81 10.64
C PRO A 190 10.18 -4.78 9.49
N PRO A 191 9.00 -5.43 9.64
CA PRO A 191 7.99 -5.42 8.59
C PRO A 191 7.39 -4.02 8.44
N VAL A 192 7.25 -3.56 7.19
CA VAL A 192 6.37 -2.43 6.88
C VAL A 192 4.93 -2.92 6.99
N LEU A 193 4.11 -2.19 7.74
CA LEU A 193 2.70 -2.47 7.93
C LEU A 193 1.94 -2.20 6.61
N ASP A 194 1.39 -3.27 6.05
CA ASP A 194 0.67 -3.30 4.78
C ASP A 194 -0.83 -3.15 5.02
N LEU A 195 -1.23 -2.00 5.60
CA LEU A 195 -2.64 -1.66 5.70
C LEU A 195 -3.18 -1.33 4.31
N PRO A 196 -4.40 -1.79 3.99
CA PRO A 196 -4.97 -1.46 2.70
C PRO A 196 -5.40 0.02 2.72
N LEU A 197 -4.77 0.84 1.89
CA LEU A 197 -4.95 2.29 1.83
C LEU A 197 -6.12 2.67 0.92
N ASP A 198 -6.83 3.77 1.19
CA ASP A 198 -7.90 4.27 0.32
C ASP A 198 -7.34 4.96 -0.94
N ARG A 199 -6.11 5.48 -0.83
CA ARG A 199 -5.37 6.18 -1.87
C ARG A 199 -3.93 5.68 -1.93
N PRO A 200 -3.26 5.78 -3.11
CA PRO A 200 -1.84 5.49 -3.18
C PRO A 200 -1.07 6.42 -2.23
N ARG A 201 -0.02 5.89 -1.61
CA ARG A 201 0.85 6.68 -0.75
C ARG A 201 1.53 7.78 -1.59
N PRO A 202 1.50 9.05 -1.15
CA PRO A 202 2.24 10.10 -1.83
C PRO A 202 3.75 9.87 -1.65
N ALA A 203 4.57 10.44 -2.54
CA ALA A 203 6.03 10.40 -2.40
C ALA A 203 6.51 11.04 -1.08
N ARG A 204 5.73 11.98 -0.53
CA ARG A 204 5.96 12.64 0.75
C ARG A 204 4.66 12.71 1.54
N ARG A 205 4.73 12.36 2.82
CA ARG A 205 3.60 12.45 3.75
C ARG A 205 3.43 13.87 4.28
N THR A 206 2.18 14.27 4.51
CA THR A 206 1.79 15.44 5.30
C THR A 206 1.35 15.03 6.71
N SER A 207 1.29 15.99 7.64
CA SER A 207 0.81 15.73 9.00
C SER A 207 -0.72 15.67 9.11
N ALA A 208 -1.46 15.90 8.02
CA ALA A 208 -2.91 16.04 8.06
C ALA A 208 -3.56 14.71 8.43
N GLY A 209 -4.56 14.75 9.32
CA GLY A 209 -5.24 13.57 9.81
C GLY A 209 -6.76 13.71 9.81
N VAL A 210 -7.42 12.56 9.77
CA VAL A 210 -8.85 12.39 10.00
C VAL A 210 -9.03 11.51 11.22
N SER A 211 -9.93 11.88 12.13
CA SER A 211 -10.03 11.24 13.44
C SER A 211 -11.43 10.76 13.76
N ALA A 212 -11.50 9.70 14.57
CA ALA A 212 -12.72 9.12 15.11
C ALA A 212 -12.59 8.85 16.60
N GLU A 213 -13.57 9.28 17.39
CA GLU A 213 -13.61 9.12 18.84
C GLU A 213 -14.57 7.99 19.25
N ARG A 214 -14.22 7.21 20.28
CA ARG A 214 -15.14 6.28 20.94
C ARG A 214 -15.05 6.40 22.45
N VAL A 215 -16.21 6.33 23.09
CA VAL A 215 -16.36 6.38 24.54
C VAL A 215 -16.70 4.99 25.03
N PHE A 216 -15.94 4.49 26.00
CA PHE A 216 -16.23 3.22 26.67
C PHE A 216 -16.90 3.46 28.01
N ASP A 217 -17.79 2.54 28.36
CA ASP A 217 -18.47 2.54 29.65
C ASP A 217 -17.56 2.06 30.79
N ASP A 218 -18.02 2.28 32.02
CA ASP A 218 -17.32 1.92 33.26
C ASP A 218 -17.04 0.40 33.35
N GLY A 219 -17.89 -0.41 32.71
CA GLY A 219 -17.75 -1.87 32.64
C GLY A 219 -16.49 -2.29 31.89
N THR A 220 -16.20 -1.66 30.75
CA THR A 220 -15.04 -2.02 29.92
C THR A 220 -13.72 -1.73 30.64
N TRP A 221 -13.58 -0.57 31.28
CA TRP A 221 -12.36 -0.21 32.02
C TRP A 221 -12.14 -1.13 33.23
N THR A 222 -13.21 -1.45 33.98
CA THR A 222 -13.16 -2.38 35.12
C THR A 222 -12.70 -3.77 34.66
N GLU A 223 -13.22 -4.23 33.54
CA GLU A 223 -12.88 -5.54 32.98
C GLU A 223 -11.44 -5.58 32.46
N LEU A 224 -10.98 -4.52 31.80
CA LEU A 224 -9.58 -4.35 31.41
C LEU A 224 -8.64 -4.44 32.62
N GLN A 225 -8.97 -3.76 33.72
CA GLN A 225 -8.20 -3.85 34.98
C GLN A 225 -8.25 -5.25 35.60
N ARG A 226 -9.38 -5.96 35.49
CA ARG A 226 -9.52 -7.35 35.97
C ARG A 226 -8.60 -8.27 35.19
N VAL A 227 -8.64 -8.22 33.85
CA VAL A 227 -7.78 -9.01 32.95
C VAL A 227 -6.31 -8.70 33.18
N ALA A 228 -5.94 -7.42 33.28
CA ALA A 228 -4.56 -7.02 33.55
C ALA A 228 -4.02 -7.62 34.85
N ARG A 229 -4.83 -7.61 35.93
CA ARG A 229 -4.49 -8.24 37.21
C ARG A 229 -4.36 -9.75 37.10
N GLU A 230 -5.31 -10.42 36.44
CA GLU A 230 -5.29 -11.88 36.23
C GLU A 230 -4.01 -12.33 35.51
N LEU A 231 -3.61 -11.59 34.47
CA LEU A 231 -2.45 -11.91 33.63
C LEU A 231 -1.12 -11.33 34.16
N ARG A 232 -1.16 -10.60 35.28
CA ARG A 232 0.00 -9.90 35.87
C ARG A 232 0.69 -8.96 34.86
N CYS A 233 -0.12 -8.25 34.07
CA CYS A 233 0.29 -7.25 33.10
C CYS A 233 -0.38 -5.89 33.41
N THR A 234 -0.14 -4.88 32.57
CA THR A 234 -0.80 -3.57 32.69
C THR A 234 -1.98 -3.44 31.72
N PRO A 235 -2.97 -2.56 31.99
CA PRO A 235 -4.02 -2.24 31.02
C PRO A 235 -3.46 -1.86 29.64
N PHE A 236 -2.35 -1.12 29.60
CA PHE A 236 -1.63 -0.79 28.37
C PHE A 236 -1.25 -2.03 27.54
N MET A 237 -0.72 -3.09 28.17
CA MET A 237 -0.32 -4.31 27.45
C MET A 237 -1.52 -5.03 26.83
N VAL A 238 -2.69 -4.97 27.47
CA VAL A 238 -3.93 -5.55 26.92
C VAL A 238 -4.47 -4.70 25.77
N LEU A 239 -4.47 -3.36 25.91
CA LEU A 239 -4.84 -2.43 24.84
C LEU A 239 -3.92 -2.57 23.62
N MET A 240 -2.61 -2.67 23.84
CA MET A 240 -1.61 -2.93 22.79
C MET A 240 -1.89 -4.25 22.07
N THR A 241 -2.23 -5.30 22.81
CA THR A 241 -2.59 -6.60 22.21
C THR A 241 -3.82 -6.48 21.32
N ALA A 242 -4.88 -5.81 21.78
CA ALA A 242 -6.08 -5.59 21.00
C ALA A 242 -5.81 -4.74 19.74
N TYR A 243 -4.95 -3.73 19.86
CA TYR A 243 -4.57 -2.86 18.74
C TYR A 243 -3.75 -3.62 17.68
N GLN A 244 -2.72 -4.36 18.10
CA GLN A 244 -1.92 -5.22 17.22
C GLN A 244 -2.78 -6.26 16.51
N LEU A 245 -3.73 -6.88 17.24
CA LEU A 245 -4.66 -7.85 16.66
C LEU A 245 -5.60 -7.21 15.61
N MET A 246 -6.09 -5.99 15.85
CA MET A 246 -6.85 -5.25 14.85
C MET A 246 -6.01 -5.00 13.59
N LEU A 247 -4.78 -4.51 13.75
CA LEU A 247 -3.89 -4.22 12.60
C LEU A 247 -3.55 -5.49 11.81
N ALA A 248 -3.32 -6.61 12.49
CA ALA A 248 -3.10 -7.91 11.87
C ALA A 248 -4.29 -8.34 11.01
N GLN A 249 -5.53 -8.10 11.45
CA GLN A 249 -6.72 -8.45 10.67
C GLN A 249 -6.85 -7.63 9.38
N PHE A 250 -6.52 -6.34 9.42
CA PHE A 250 -6.64 -5.50 8.23
C PHE A 250 -5.51 -5.73 7.24
N SER A 251 -4.29 -5.95 7.72
CA SER A 251 -3.11 -6.18 6.87
C SER A 251 -2.99 -7.63 6.37
N GLY A 252 -3.51 -8.58 7.13
CA GLY A 252 -3.22 -10.01 6.96
C GLY A 252 -1.83 -10.43 7.44
N GLN A 253 -1.12 -9.56 8.19
CA GLN A 253 0.21 -9.83 8.73
C GLN A 253 0.14 -10.48 10.11
N GLU A 254 1.00 -11.46 10.36
CA GLU A 254 1.20 -12.09 11.68
C GLU A 254 2.40 -11.49 12.44
N ASP A 255 3.22 -10.70 11.73
CA ASP A 255 4.39 -9.99 12.25
C ASP A 255 4.26 -8.51 11.85
N LEU A 256 4.20 -7.64 12.86
CA LEU A 256 3.99 -6.20 12.68
C LEU A 256 4.62 -5.39 13.81
N CYS A 257 4.98 -4.14 13.53
CA CYS A 257 5.58 -3.22 14.48
C CYS A 257 4.61 -2.07 14.81
N VAL A 258 4.37 -1.85 16.10
CA VAL A 258 3.64 -0.69 16.62
C VAL A 258 4.55 0.08 17.56
N ALA A 259 4.61 1.41 17.42
CA ALA A 259 5.38 2.22 18.34
C ALA A 259 4.54 2.80 19.48
N THR A 260 5.20 3.11 20.59
CA THR A 260 4.60 3.80 21.71
C THR A 260 5.58 4.84 22.27
N PRO A 261 5.15 6.09 22.50
CA PRO A 261 5.97 7.06 23.20
C PRO A 261 6.03 6.72 24.70
N VAL A 262 7.20 6.89 25.30
CA VAL A 262 7.39 6.87 26.76
C VAL A 262 7.91 8.23 27.22
N ALA A 263 7.58 8.62 28.46
CA ALA A 263 7.89 9.94 28.98
C ALA A 263 9.40 10.23 29.09
N GLY A 264 10.23 9.19 29.27
CA GLY A 264 11.69 9.32 29.42
C GLY A 264 12.13 10.08 30.68
N ARG A 265 11.30 10.10 31.72
CA ARG A 265 11.51 10.77 33.01
C ARG A 265 11.70 9.74 34.12
N ASP A 266 12.76 8.94 34.00
CA ASP A 266 13.04 7.84 34.94
C ASP A 266 13.70 8.31 36.25
N ASP A 267 14.17 9.56 36.31
CA ASP A 267 14.76 10.22 37.48
C ASP A 267 13.83 11.33 37.99
N VAL A 268 13.55 11.33 39.30
CA VAL A 268 12.77 12.37 40.01
C VAL A 268 13.30 13.78 39.72
N ALA A 269 14.61 13.94 39.51
CA ALA A 269 15.20 15.23 39.17
C ALA A 269 14.69 15.79 37.83
N THR A 270 14.27 14.92 36.90
CA THR A 270 13.72 15.31 35.60
C THR A 270 12.25 15.71 35.65
N GLU A 271 11.47 15.27 36.64
CA GLU A 271 10.02 15.53 36.71
C GLU A 271 9.66 17.03 36.79
N SER A 272 10.55 17.84 37.36
CA SER A 272 10.40 19.29 37.54
C SER A 272 11.03 20.13 36.42
N VAL A 273 11.53 19.50 35.36
CA VAL A 273 12.24 20.17 34.27
C VAL A 273 11.34 20.31 33.05
N PHE A 274 11.16 21.53 32.56
CA PHE A 274 10.55 21.74 31.25
C PHE A 274 11.56 21.36 30.15
N GLY A 275 11.20 20.47 29.24
CA GLY A 275 12.12 19.95 28.23
C GLY A 275 11.54 18.78 27.44
N TYR A 276 12.24 18.37 26.39
CA TYR A 276 11.84 17.20 25.59
C TYR A 276 12.54 15.93 26.10
N PHE A 277 11.78 15.03 26.74
CA PHE A 277 12.32 13.76 27.26
C PHE A 277 11.73 12.53 26.57
N VAL A 278 10.70 12.70 25.73
CA VAL A 278 9.98 11.58 25.11
C VAL A 278 10.91 10.68 24.29
N ARG A 279 10.73 9.38 24.45
CA ARG A 279 11.42 8.34 23.66
C ARG A 279 10.38 7.47 22.95
N MET A 280 10.72 6.98 21.76
CA MET A 280 9.86 6.06 21.02
C MET A 280 10.35 4.63 21.18
N LEU A 281 9.47 3.73 21.63
CA LEU A 281 9.73 2.30 21.70
C LEU A 281 8.96 1.58 20.61
N VAL A 282 9.60 0.64 19.93
CA VAL A 282 8.96 -0.20 18.91
C VAL A 282 8.62 -1.56 19.51
N LEU A 283 7.36 -1.95 19.40
CA LEU A 283 6.82 -3.20 19.92
C LEU A 283 6.42 -4.09 18.75
N ARG A 284 7.26 -5.10 18.48
CA ARG A 284 7.02 -6.12 17.46
C ARG A 284 6.06 -7.18 18.01
N ALA A 285 4.99 -7.43 17.28
CA ALA A 285 4.00 -8.46 17.60
C ALA A 285 4.32 -9.76 16.88
N ASP A 286 4.11 -10.89 17.55
CA ASP A 286 4.21 -12.23 16.96
C ASP A 286 2.90 -12.99 17.19
N LEU A 287 2.08 -13.07 16.15
CA LEU A 287 0.80 -13.80 16.13
C LEU A 287 0.95 -15.21 15.56
N SER A 288 2.18 -15.68 15.32
CA SER A 288 2.41 -17.00 14.73
C SER A 288 2.00 -18.14 15.66
N GLY A 289 1.57 -19.25 15.04
CA GLY A 289 1.20 -20.48 15.74
C GLY A 289 -0.20 -20.49 16.38
N ASP A 290 -1.10 -19.59 15.94
CA ASP A 290 -2.49 -19.48 16.43
C ASP A 290 -2.59 -19.45 17.97
N PRO A 291 -1.96 -18.45 18.61
CA PRO A 291 -1.96 -18.35 20.07
C PRO A 291 -3.37 -18.12 20.61
N THR A 292 -3.60 -18.48 21.87
CA THR A 292 -4.76 -17.98 22.62
C THR A 292 -4.61 -16.48 22.88
N VAL A 293 -5.71 -15.79 23.19
CA VAL A 293 -5.66 -14.38 23.62
C VAL A 293 -4.71 -14.20 24.82
N ARG A 294 -4.77 -15.13 25.78
CA ARG A 294 -3.88 -15.17 26.94
C ARG A 294 -2.41 -15.26 26.55
N ASP A 295 -2.07 -16.13 25.62
CA ASP A 295 -0.70 -16.28 25.14
C ASP A 295 -0.22 -15.04 24.42
N LEU A 296 -1.07 -14.42 23.61
CA LEU A 296 -0.73 -13.19 22.91
C LEU A 296 -0.48 -12.03 23.88
N VAL A 297 -1.32 -11.84 24.90
CA VAL A 297 -1.08 -10.82 25.95
C VAL A 297 0.23 -11.07 26.70
N ARG A 298 0.60 -12.34 26.93
CA ARG A 298 1.90 -12.70 27.55
C ARG A 298 3.08 -12.39 26.64
N ARG A 299 2.96 -12.62 25.33
CA ARG A 299 3.98 -12.23 24.33
C ARG A 299 4.13 -10.70 24.31
N THR A 300 3.03 -9.96 24.24
CA THR A 300 3.03 -8.49 24.31
C THR A 300 3.66 -7.98 25.60
N ARG A 301 3.32 -8.58 26.75
CA ARG A 301 3.97 -8.26 28.03
C ARG A 301 5.49 -8.44 27.97
N THR A 302 5.96 -9.55 27.41
CA THR A 302 7.39 -9.84 27.26
C THR A 302 8.07 -8.81 26.37
N ALA A 303 7.47 -8.48 25.22
CA ALA A 303 7.96 -7.45 24.31
C ALA A 303 8.02 -6.06 24.97
N CYS A 304 6.96 -5.67 25.69
CA CYS A 304 6.94 -4.39 26.43
C CYS A 304 8.02 -4.33 27.50
N LEU A 305 8.17 -5.37 28.33
CA LEU A 305 9.19 -5.39 29.39
C LEU A 305 10.61 -5.36 28.80
N GLY A 306 10.84 -6.09 27.71
CA GLY A 306 12.12 -6.04 27.00
C GLY A 306 12.40 -4.65 26.42
N ALA A 307 11.41 -4.00 25.80
CA ALA A 307 11.55 -2.65 25.25
C ALA A 307 11.82 -1.61 26.34
N PHE A 308 11.08 -1.65 27.46
CA PHE A 308 11.27 -0.74 28.59
C PHE A 308 12.65 -0.91 29.25
N ALA A 309 13.17 -2.13 29.35
CA ALA A 309 14.49 -2.38 29.92
C ALA A 309 15.64 -1.79 29.08
N HIS A 310 15.41 -1.51 27.79
CA HIS A 310 16.43 -1.02 26.85
C HIS A 310 16.03 0.32 26.20
N GLN A 311 15.22 1.12 26.89
CA GLN A 311 14.65 2.38 26.37
C GLN A 311 15.68 3.49 26.12
N GLU A 312 16.93 3.34 26.59
CA GLU A 312 17.98 4.35 26.49
C GLU A 312 18.60 4.46 25.08
N VAL A 313 18.36 3.49 24.20
CA VAL A 313 18.94 3.49 22.84
C VAL A 313 18.26 4.53 21.95
N PRO A 314 19.00 5.49 21.38
CA PRO A 314 18.41 6.46 20.48
C PRO A 314 17.92 5.83 19.18
N PHE A 315 16.67 6.15 18.81
CA PHE A 315 16.04 5.66 17.58
C PHE A 315 16.88 5.87 16.31
N GLU A 316 17.51 7.03 16.15
CA GLU A 316 18.35 7.35 14.97
C GLU A 316 19.62 6.53 14.90
N GLN A 317 20.23 6.21 16.04
CA GLN A 317 21.36 5.31 16.09
C GLN A 317 20.95 3.94 15.55
N LEU A 318 19.76 3.47 15.92
CA LEU A 318 19.27 2.16 15.47
C LEU A 318 18.93 2.11 13.97
N VAL A 319 18.38 3.19 13.39
CA VAL A 319 18.17 3.29 11.92
C VAL A 319 19.50 3.17 11.18
N ALA A 320 20.53 3.89 11.65
CA ALA A 320 21.85 3.91 11.02
C ALA A 320 22.56 2.55 11.19
N ASP A 321 22.57 1.99 12.40
CA ASP A 321 23.20 0.70 12.71
C ASP A 321 22.61 -0.46 11.90
N LEU A 322 21.30 -0.42 11.59
CA LEU A 322 20.61 -1.44 10.82
C LEU A 322 20.62 -1.20 9.30
N GLY A 323 21.18 -0.07 8.84
CA GLY A 323 21.24 0.25 7.41
C GLY A 323 19.87 0.32 6.72
N LEU A 324 18.82 0.70 7.46
CA LEU A 324 17.46 0.72 6.90
C LEU A 324 17.32 1.85 5.87
N ALA A 325 16.75 1.50 4.70
CA ALA A 325 16.43 2.47 3.67
C ALA A 325 15.47 3.54 4.21
N ARG A 326 15.76 4.79 3.84
CA ARG A 326 14.97 5.95 4.28
C ARG A 326 13.96 6.28 3.20
N ASP A 327 12.69 6.26 3.57
CA ASP A 327 11.58 6.60 2.68
C ASP A 327 10.85 7.84 3.22
N PRO A 328 10.76 8.96 2.47
CA PRO A 328 10.02 10.15 2.90
C PRO A 328 8.51 9.92 3.07
N SER A 329 7.98 8.82 2.57
CA SER A 329 6.55 8.50 2.58
C SER A 329 6.10 7.73 3.83
N HIS A 330 7.02 7.13 4.60
CA HIS A 330 6.71 6.42 5.85
C HIS A 330 7.90 6.28 6.81
N ASN A 331 7.62 5.98 8.08
CA ASN A 331 8.68 5.75 9.07
C ASN A 331 9.35 4.37 8.85
N PRO A 332 10.68 4.23 9.09
CA PRO A 332 11.43 2.99 8.83
C PRO A 332 11.03 1.77 9.67
N PHE A 333 10.54 1.95 10.90
CA PHE A 333 10.28 0.83 11.81
C PHE A 333 8.80 0.53 12.04
N PHE A 334 7.94 1.53 11.94
CA PHE A 334 6.52 1.40 12.28
C PHE A 334 5.67 2.39 11.50
N GLN A 335 4.42 2.05 11.27
CA GLN A 335 3.45 2.93 10.63
C GLN A 335 2.22 3.16 11.50
N ALA A 336 2.20 2.57 12.69
CA ALA A 336 1.13 2.69 13.67
C ALA A 336 1.67 3.01 15.06
N THR A 337 0.94 3.83 15.82
CA THR A 337 1.26 4.16 17.22
C THR A 337 0.08 3.90 18.16
N LEU A 338 0.41 3.53 19.39
CA LEU A 338 -0.54 3.53 20.51
C LEU A 338 0.05 4.32 21.68
N THR A 339 -0.68 5.35 22.11
CA THR A 339 -0.34 6.18 23.26
C THR A 339 -1.41 5.99 24.33
N LEU A 340 -0.99 5.67 25.55
CA LEU A 340 -1.88 5.69 26.71
C LEU A 340 -1.58 6.95 27.52
N HIS A 341 -2.53 7.88 27.52
CA HIS A 341 -2.51 9.06 28.35
C HIS A 341 -3.08 8.68 29.72
N SER A 342 -2.20 8.30 30.64
CA SER A 342 -2.54 8.32 32.07
C SER A 342 -2.65 9.79 32.46
N THR A 343 -3.87 10.32 32.44
CA THR A 343 -4.22 11.68 32.85
C THR A 343 -3.45 12.80 32.14
N MET A 344 -4.08 13.43 31.13
CA MET A 344 -4.13 14.90 31.17
C MET A 344 -4.84 15.24 32.47
N ASP A 345 -4.05 15.39 33.51
CA ASP A 345 -4.57 15.62 34.83
C ASP A 345 -4.95 17.10 34.87
N VAL A 346 -6.11 17.47 34.32
CA VAL A 346 -6.70 18.77 34.65
C VAL A 346 -6.98 18.80 36.18
N SER A 347 -7.13 17.61 36.80
CA SER A 347 -7.13 17.41 38.25
C SER A 347 -5.73 17.41 38.94
N ALA A 348 -4.60 17.07 38.29
CA ALA A 348 -3.24 17.24 38.87
C ALA A 348 -2.44 18.42 38.31
N THR A 349 -3.04 19.21 37.44
CA THR A 349 -2.86 20.66 37.47
C THR A 349 -3.57 21.30 38.66
N GLY A 350 -4.30 20.53 39.47
CA GLY A 350 -4.94 21.01 40.70
C GLY A 350 -6.13 21.92 40.47
N PHE A 351 -6.71 21.97 39.27
CA PHE A 351 -7.78 22.92 38.95
C PHE A 351 -9.14 22.58 39.57
N ASP A 352 -9.26 21.47 40.31
CA ASP A 352 -10.37 21.22 41.22
C ASP A 352 -10.02 21.64 42.67
N GLY A 353 -10.51 22.80 43.09
CA GLY A 353 -10.35 23.28 44.47
C GLY A 353 -9.20 24.27 44.66
N SER A 354 -8.44 24.12 45.76
CA SER A 354 -7.47 25.13 46.24
C SER A 354 -6.15 25.21 45.46
N GLU A 355 -5.92 24.31 44.51
CA GLU A 355 -4.66 24.18 43.76
C GLU A 355 -4.72 24.72 42.31
N GLY A 356 -5.83 25.35 41.92
CA GLY A 356 -6.04 25.96 40.61
C GLY A 356 -5.85 27.48 40.57
N PHE A 357 -6.22 28.14 39.46
CA PHE A 357 -6.27 29.59 39.42
C PHE A 357 -7.31 30.07 40.45
N GLU A 358 -6.88 30.88 41.43
CA GLU A 358 -7.74 31.36 42.52
C GLU A 358 -9.03 31.98 41.95
N GLY A 359 -10.19 31.45 42.34
CA GLY A 359 -11.51 31.92 41.90
C GLY A 359 -12.02 31.36 40.57
N VAL A 360 -11.31 30.39 39.96
CA VAL A 360 -11.60 29.87 38.61
C VAL A 360 -11.54 28.34 38.60
N THR A 361 -12.50 27.69 37.96
CA THR A 361 -12.44 26.26 37.63
C THR A 361 -11.93 26.05 36.22
N ALA A 362 -11.23 24.95 35.96
CA ALA A 362 -10.76 24.61 34.62
C ALA A 362 -11.31 23.24 34.16
N GLU A 363 -11.69 23.16 32.90
CA GLU A 363 -12.04 21.91 32.22
C GLU A 363 -11.19 21.75 30.95
N GLY A 364 -10.84 20.52 30.59
CA GLY A 364 -10.05 20.25 29.39
C GLY A 364 -10.79 20.75 28.14
N PHE A 365 -10.10 21.51 27.28
CA PHE A 365 -10.63 22.00 26.03
C PHE A 365 -9.85 21.35 24.88
N GLY A 366 -10.47 20.43 24.14
CA GLY A 366 -9.81 19.79 23.00
C GLY A 366 -9.36 20.85 21.99
N ASP A 367 -8.10 20.77 21.55
CA ASP A 367 -7.49 21.74 20.64
C ASP A 367 -7.99 21.61 19.18
N GLY A 368 -8.73 20.54 18.87
CA GLY A 368 -9.31 20.29 17.56
C GLY A 368 -8.30 19.80 16.51
N SER A 369 -7.02 19.68 16.88
CA SER A 369 -5.96 19.25 16.00
C SER A 369 -6.12 17.77 15.64
N ARG A 370 -6.30 17.48 14.34
CA ARG A 370 -6.35 16.13 13.79
C ARG A 370 -5.09 15.88 12.98
N ARG A 371 -3.96 15.67 13.65
CA ARG A 371 -2.65 15.49 13.01
C ARG A 371 -2.01 14.19 13.45
N THR A 372 -1.24 13.57 12.56
CA THR A 372 -0.48 12.35 12.86
C THR A 372 0.76 12.27 11.98
N LEU A 373 1.82 11.69 12.54
CA LEU A 373 3.07 11.39 11.83
C LEU A 373 3.14 9.92 11.38
N THR A 374 2.04 9.18 11.54
CA THR A 374 1.90 7.74 11.24
C THR A 374 0.71 7.50 10.31
N ASP A 375 0.61 6.31 9.73
CA ASP A 375 -0.59 5.95 8.94
C ASP A 375 -1.82 5.90 9.85
N VAL A 376 -1.67 5.35 11.06
CA VAL A 376 -2.73 5.28 12.07
C VAL A 376 -2.13 5.50 13.46
N ALA A 377 -2.64 6.47 14.20
CA ALA A 377 -2.34 6.69 15.61
C ALA A 377 -3.57 6.40 16.46
N MET A 378 -3.37 5.74 17.60
CA MET A 378 -4.40 5.52 18.62
C MET A 378 -3.97 6.19 19.92
N ASP A 379 -4.76 7.16 20.37
CA ASP A 379 -4.62 7.81 21.66
C ASP A 379 -5.73 7.32 22.59
N VAL A 380 -5.34 6.77 23.74
CA VAL A 380 -6.27 6.31 24.77
C VAL A 380 -6.18 7.25 25.96
N PHE A 381 -7.29 7.87 26.32
CA PHE A 381 -7.42 8.76 27.46
C PHE A 381 -8.18 8.04 28.56
N VAL A 382 -7.58 7.99 29.75
CA VAL A 382 -8.24 7.48 30.96
C VAL A 382 -8.36 8.64 31.93
N THR A 383 -9.57 8.93 32.39
CA THR A 383 -9.84 10.02 33.33
C THR A 383 -10.20 9.43 34.70
N PRO A 384 -9.26 9.41 35.68
CA PRO A 384 -9.46 8.79 37.00
C PRO A 384 -10.37 9.57 37.95
N THR A 385 -10.76 10.80 37.63
CA THR A 385 -11.39 11.76 38.56
C THR A 385 -12.60 12.51 38.00
N ALA A 386 -12.86 12.45 36.68
CA ALA A 386 -14.15 12.84 36.16
C ALA A 386 -15.14 11.71 36.44
N ILE A 387 -15.64 11.68 37.67
CA ILE A 387 -17.01 11.30 37.94
C ILE A 387 -17.83 11.83 36.76
N ASN A 388 -18.34 10.95 35.90
CA ASN A 388 -19.43 11.32 35.02
C ASN A 388 -20.44 12.04 35.92
N ALA A 389 -20.70 13.33 35.67
CA ALA A 389 -21.49 14.17 36.56
C ALA A 389 -22.90 13.60 36.84
N ARG A 390 -23.31 12.58 36.07
CA ARG A 390 -24.52 11.78 36.28
C ARG A 390 -24.30 10.43 36.99
N THR A 391 -23.11 9.80 36.97
CA THR A 391 -22.90 8.40 37.45
C THR A 391 -21.76 8.16 38.45
N GLY A 392 -20.75 9.03 38.61
CA GLY A 392 -19.73 8.82 39.66
C GLY A 392 -18.52 7.93 39.32
N GLN A 393 -18.28 7.58 38.04
CA GLN A 393 -17.32 6.52 37.67
C GLN A 393 -16.31 6.92 36.57
N ALA A 394 -15.24 6.13 36.40
CA ALA A 394 -14.08 6.40 35.55
C ALA A 394 -14.32 6.08 34.07
N ARG A 395 -14.07 7.05 33.19
CA ARG A 395 -14.30 6.97 31.74
C ARG A 395 -12.99 6.70 30.98
N MET A 396 -13.06 5.82 29.98
CA MET A 396 -12.01 5.60 28.98
C MET A 396 -12.49 6.07 27.62
N ASP A 397 -11.75 6.98 27.01
CA ASP A 397 -11.97 7.49 25.67
C ASP A 397 -10.83 7.05 24.75
N ILE A 398 -11.14 6.78 23.49
CA ILE A 398 -10.12 6.58 22.45
C ILE A 398 -10.33 7.60 21.34
N LEU A 399 -9.21 8.09 20.80
CA LEU A 399 -9.13 8.89 19.60
C LEU A 399 -8.22 8.15 18.62
N LEU A 400 -8.81 7.66 17.53
CA LEU A 400 -8.03 7.12 16.42
C LEU A 400 -7.85 8.23 15.38
N THR A 401 -6.61 8.54 15.01
CA THR A 401 -6.27 9.50 13.95
C THR A 401 -5.54 8.78 12.82
N ALA A 402 -6.11 8.80 11.61
CA ALA A 402 -5.52 8.23 10.41
C ALA A 402 -4.97 9.33 9.50
N GLY A 403 -3.87 9.07 8.80
CA GLY A 403 -3.27 10.02 7.86
C GLY A 403 -4.20 10.33 6.68
N ALA A 404 -4.55 11.60 6.50
CA ALA A 404 -5.52 12.03 5.48
C ALA A 404 -5.01 11.85 4.04
N ASP A 405 -3.70 11.74 3.86
CA ASP A 405 -3.08 11.44 2.55
C ASP A 405 -3.50 10.08 1.99
N VAL A 406 -3.77 9.11 2.88
CA VAL A 406 -3.96 7.69 2.51
C VAL A 406 -5.29 7.11 2.96
N PHE A 407 -5.98 7.75 3.91
CA PHE A 407 -7.25 7.27 4.47
C PHE A 407 -8.35 8.33 4.45
N ASP A 408 -9.58 7.85 4.25
CA ASP A 408 -10.80 8.63 4.43
C ASP A 408 -11.28 8.65 5.88
N ALA A 409 -12.07 9.65 6.24
CA ALA A 409 -12.70 9.74 7.57
C ALA A 409 -13.55 8.50 7.90
N ALA A 410 -14.27 7.97 6.90
CA ALA A 410 -15.04 6.73 7.04
C ALA A 410 -14.15 5.52 7.38
N THR A 411 -12.91 5.50 6.90
CA THR A 411 -11.94 4.45 7.25
C THR A 411 -11.44 4.60 8.69
N ALA A 412 -11.18 5.83 9.15
CA ALA A 412 -10.82 6.09 10.54
C ALA A 412 -11.94 5.66 11.51
N GLU A 413 -13.20 6.01 11.22
CA GLU A 413 -14.36 5.55 12.01
C GLU A 413 -14.44 4.04 12.10
N ALA A 414 -14.30 3.37 10.96
CA ALA A 414 -14.47 1.94 10.89
C ALA A 414 -13.24 1.16 11.42
N LEU A 415 -12.07 1.80 11.56
CA LEU A 415 -10.95 1.28 12.37
C LEU A 415 -11.25 1.43 13.87
N ALA A 416 -11.82 2.56 14.30
CA ALA A 416 -12.15 2.80 15.71
C ALA A 416 -13.27 1.87 16.21
N ASP A 417 -14.31 1.65 15.41
CA ASP A 417 -15.35 0.64 15.66
C ASP A 417 -14.75 -0.75 15.75
N ARG A 418 -13.76 -1.03 14.89
CA ARG A 418 -13.14 -2.33 14.87
C ARG A 418 -12.29 -2.58 16.10
N PHE A 419 -11.48 -1.61 16.51
CA PHE A 419 -10.73 -1.69 17.76
C PHE A 419 -11.66 -1.98 18.95
N THR A 420 -12.81 -1.29 19.00
CA THR A 420 -13.84 -1.49 20.03
C THR A 420 -14.34 -2.94 20.06
N ALA A 421 -14.66 -3.52 18.91
CA ALA A 421 -15.10 -4.91 18.80
C ALA A 421 -14.00 -5.90 19.21
N VAL A 422 -12.76 -5.67 18.76
CA VAL A 422 -11.61 -6.53 19.10
C VAL A 422 -11.31 -6.47 20.59
N LEU A 423 -11.31 -5.28 21.20
CA LEU A 423 -11.09 -5.11 22.63
C LEU A 423 -12.14 -5.88 23.45
N ARG A 424 -13.42 -5.77 23.09
CA ARG A 424 -14.50 -6.52 23.76
C ARG A 424 -14.31 -8.03 23.63
N ALA A 425 -13.92 -8.52 22.46
CA ALA A 425 -13.67 -9.94 22.24
C ALA A 425 -12.47 -10.45 23.06
N VAL A 426 -11.37 -9.68 23.12
CA VAL A 426 -10.19 -9.98 23.95
C VAL A 426 -10.54 -10.02 25.44
N LEU A 427 -11.41 -9.14 25.92
CA LEU A 427 -11.82 -9.11 27.32
C LEU A 427 -12.81 -10.23 27.68
N ALA A 428 -13.58 -10.73 26.72
CA ALA A 428 -14.64 -11.72 26.96
C ALA A 428 -14.12 -13.16 27.16
N ASP A 429 -13.13 -13.58 26.37
CA ASP A 429 -12.58 -14.94 26.43
C ASP A 429 -11.06 -14.95 26.20
N LEU A 430 -10.31 -15.16 27.29
CA LEU A 430 -8.85 -15.19 27.26
C LEU A 430 -8.28 -16.51 26.72
N ASP A 431 -9.06 -17.60 26.79
CA ASP A 431 -8.58 -18.93 26.44
C ASP A 431 -9.00 -19.34 25.01
N ALA A 432 -9.85 -18.52 24.36
CA ALA A 432 -10.12 -18.63 22.94
C ALA A 432 -8.84 -18.47 22.09
N PRO A 433 -8.63 -19.34 21.08
CA PRO A 433 -7.65 -19.08 20.02
C PRO A 433 -7.94 -17.74 19.36
N VAL A 434 -6.90 -16.94 19.10
CA VAL A 434 -7.04 -15.62 18.49
C VAL A 434 -7.80 -15.70 17.16
N ARG A 435 -7.58 -16.77 16.38
CA ARG A 435 -8.36 -16.97 15.17
C ARG A 435 -9.85 -17.04 15.50
N GLU A 436 -10.28 -17.76 16.52
CA GLU A 436 -11.69 -18.09 16.83
C GLU A 436 -12.52 -16.93 17.39
N LEU A 437 -11.92 -15.77 17.60
CA LEU A 437 -12.65 -14.61 18.09
C LEU A 437 -13.84 -14.25 17.15
N PRO A 438 -15.04 -13.99 17.69
CA PRO A 438 -16.26 -13.71 16.93
C PRO A 438 -16.21 -12.29 16.36
N LEU A 439 -15.41 -12.18 15.33
CA LEU A 439 -14.95 -10.95 14.71
C LEU A 439 -15.88 -10.51 13.57
N VAL A 440 -16.69 -11.41 13.03
CA VAL A 440 -17.78 -11.10 12.11
C VAL A 440 -19.03 -11.69 12.74
N ASP A 441 -19.95 -10.85 13.18
CA ASP A 441 -21.22 -11.30 13.72
C ASP A 441 -22.16 -11.79 12.60
N GLU A 442 -23.30 -12.38 12.98
CA GLU A 442 -24.25 -12.93 12.01
C GLU A 442 -24.79 -11.88 11.03
N ALA A 443 -24.99 -10.64 11.48
CA ALA A 443 -25.51 -9.55 10.65
C ALA A 443 -24.46 -9.10 9.61
N ALA A 444 -23.22 -8.92 10.05
CA ALA A 444 -22.08 -8.62 9.19
C ALA A 444 -21.81 -9.76 8.20
N ALA A 445 -21.90 -11.03 8.65
CA ALA A 445 -21.78 -12.18 7.77
C ALA A 445 -22.88 -12.21 6.70
N ALA A 446 -24.14 -11.97 7.08
CA ALA A 446 -25.25 -11.89 6.14
C ALA A 446 -25.07 -10.74 5.13
N GLU A 447 -24.56 -9.58 5.55
CA GLU A 447 -24.21 -8.49 4.65
C GLU A 447 -23.11 -8.88 3.67
N LEU A 448 -22.00 -9.46 4.16
CA LEU A 448 -20.87 -9.90 3.34
C LEU A 448 -21.28 -10.95 2.31
N ILE A 449 -22.11 -11.91 2.71
CA ILE A 449 -22.68 -12.92 1.81
C ILE A 449 -23.57 -12.24 0.75
N ARG A 450 -24.41 -11.29 1.16
CA ARG A 450 -25.31 -10.58 0.24
C ARG A 450 -24.54 -9.76 -0.79
N ILE A 451 -23.53 -8.99 -0.39
CA ILE A 451 -22.72 -8.19 -1.34
C ILE A 451 -21.80 -9.07 -2.18
N GLY A 452 -21.37 -10.21 -1.62
CA GLY A 452 -20.59 -11.24 -2.30
C GLY A 452 -21.41 -12.13 -3.23
N THR A 453 -22.73 -11.99 -3.29
CA THR A 453 -23.59 -12.78 -4.17
C THR A 453 -24.01 -11.91 -5.36
N GLY A 454 -23.56 -12.31 -6.54
CA GLY A 454 -23.99 -11.68 -7.78
C GLY A 454 -25.48 -11.94 -8.05
N PRO A 455 -26.08 -11.26 -9.04
CA PRO A 455 -27.44 -11.55 -9.45
C PRO A 455 -27.64 -13.04 -9.75
N ALA A 456 -28.87 -13.53 -9.63
CA ALA A 456 -29.18 -14.88 -10.09
C ALA A 456 -28.77 -15.02 -11.57
N ALA A 457 -28.22 -16.17 -11.94
CA ALA A 457 -27.92 -16.45 -13.34
C ALA A 457 -29.21 -16.29 -14.15
N ALA A 458 -29.15 -15.52 -15.24
CA ALA A 458 -30.25 -15.46 -16.18
C ALA A 458 -30.48 -16.86 -16.79
N ASP A 459 -31.68 -17.10 -17.34
CA ASP A 459 -31.89 -18.29 -18.18
C ASP A 459 -30.81 -18.26 -19.28
N SER A 460 -29.87 -19.22 -19.22
CA SER A 460 -28.68 -19.21 -20.08
C SER A 460 -29.02 -19.50 -21.54
N GLY A 461 -30.31 -19.69 -21.85
CA GLY A 461 -30.80 -19.92 -23.20
C GLY A 461 -30.43 -21.31 -23.71
N PRO A 462 -30.47 -21.52 -25.04
CA PRO A 462 -30.12 -22.80 -25.62
C PRO A 462 -28.62 -23.13 -25.42
N PRO A 463 -28.21 -24.40 -25.59
CA PRO A 463 -26.79 -24.75 -25.68
C PRO A 463 -26.05 -23.84 -26.67
N LEU A 464 -24.80 -23.47 -26.36
CA LEU A 464 -24.05 -22.46 -27.10
C LEU A 464 -23.95 -22.75 -28.60
N LEU A 465 -23.71 -24.01 -28.98
CA LEU A 465 -23.69 -24.41 -30.39
C LEU A 465 -25.05 -24.17 -31.09
N ALA A 466 -26.17 -24.40 -30.40
CA ALA A 466 -27.50 -24.14 -30.92
C ALA A 466 -27.80 -22.63 -31.01
N ALA A 467 -27.27 -21.82 -30.09
CA ALA A 467 -27.37 -20.35 -30.21
C ALA A 467 -26.64 -19.84 -31.47
N ILE A 468 -25.45 -20.38 -31.76
CA ILE A 468 -24.70 -20.05 -32.98
C ILE A 468 -25.44 -20.54 -34.23
N GLU A 469 -26.02 -21.74 -34.21
CA GLU A 469 -26.85 -22.26 -35.31
C GLU A 469 -28.07 -21.36 -35.58
N GLN A 470 -28.71 -20.85 -34.53
CA GLN A 470 -29.81 -19.88 -34.65
C GLN A 470 -29.34 -18.56 -35.26
N ALA A 471 -28.17 -18.05 -34.88
CA ALA A 471 -27.58 -16.86 -35.48
C ALA A 471 -27.30 -17.06 -36.98
N VAL A 472 -26.77 -18.23 -37.37
CA VAL A 472 -26.56 -18.61 -38.78
C VAL A 472 -27.87 -18.64 -39.54
N ALA A 473 -28.92 -19.24 -38.98
CA ALA A 473 -30.24 -19.32 -39.62
C ALA A 473 -30.92 -17.95 -39.75
N ALA A 474 -30.72 -17.06 -38.77
CA ALA A 474 -31.34 -15.72 -38.75
C ALA A 474 -30.72 -14.77 -39.78
N ALA A 475 -29.41 -14.85 -40.03
CA ALA A 475 -28.69 -13.95 -40.93
C ALA A 475 -27.53 -14.65 -41.67
N PRO A 476 -27.83 -15.61 -42.58
CA PRO A 476 -26.79 -16.45 -43.20
C PRO A 476 -25.78 -15.67 -44.03
N ASP A 477 -26.19 -14.56 -44.63
CA ASP A 477 -25.37 -13.74 -45.52
C ASP A 477 -24.70 -12.55 -44.80
N ALA A 478 -24.96 -12.38 -43.49
CA ALA A 478 -24.22 -11.42 -42.69
C ALA A 478 -22.76 -11.87 -42.51
N VAL A 479 -21.85 -10.90 -42.47
CA VAL A 479 -20.41 -11.18 -42.26
C VAL A 479 -20.20 -11.62 -40.82
N ALA A 480 -19.64 -12.82 -40.63
CA ALA A 480 -19.23 -13.33 -39.33
C ALA A 480 -17.78 -12.95 -39.02
N LEU A 481 -16.89 -12.99 -40.02
CA LEU A 481 -15.45 -12.77 -39.82
C LEU A 481 -14.90 -11.77 -40.85
N TYR A 482 -14.16 -10.78 -40.37
CA TYR A 482 -13.29 -9.92 -41.18
C TYR A 482 -11.83 -10.33 -40.95
N SER A 483 -11.06 -10.52 -42.02
CA SER A 483 -9.64 -10.86 -41.95
C SER A 483 -8.87 -10.14 -43.05
N GLY A 484 -8.38 -8.93 -42.74
CA GLY A 484 -7.87 -8.01 -43.76
C GLY A 484 -8.96 -7.69 -44.79
N ALA A 485 -8.72 -8.03 -46.06
CA ALA A 485 -9.70 -7.86 -47.13
C ALA A 485 -10.71 -9.03 -47.25
N GLU A 486 -10.45 -10.18 -46.62
CA GLU A 486 -11.38 -11.33 -46.66
C GLU A 486 -12.57 -11.10 -45.72
N GLN A 487 -13.76 -11.41 -46.22
CA GLN A 487 -14.99 -11.43 -45.44
C GLN A 487 -15.64 -12.80 -45.56
N VAL A 488 -15.94 -13.43 -44.42
CA VAL A 488 -16.59 -14.73 -44.35
C VAL A 488 -17.96 -14.59 -43.71
N SER A 489 -19.02 -15.00 -44.41
CA SER A 489 -20.38 -14.96 -43.88
C SER A 489 -20.65 -16.07 -42.86
N TYR A 490 -21.72 -15.91 -42.07
CA TYR A 490 -22.19 -16.94 -41.15
C TYR A 490 -22.44 -18.29 -41.86
N ARG A 491 -23.04 -18.27 -43.06
CA ARG A 491 -23.24 -19.45 -43.89
C ARG A 491 -21.92 -20.12 -44.25
N GLN A 492 -20.95 -19.35 -44.74
CA GLN A 492 -19.65 -19.89 -45.14
C GLN A 492 -18.87 -20.47 -43.95
N LEU A 493 -18.89 -19.78 -42.81
CA LEU A 493 -18.28 -20.29 -41.57
C LEU A 493 -18.93 -21.61 -41.11
N TRP A 494 -20.26 -21.69 -41.19
CA TRP A 494 -21.00 -22.90 -40.88
C TRP A 494 -20.68 -24.04 -41.86
N GLU A 495 -20.59 -23.79 -43.15
CA GLU A 495 -20.22 -24.83 -44.12
C GLU A 495 -18.78 -25.33 -43.90
N ARG A 496 -17.80 -24.41 -43.76
CA ARG A 496 -16.38 -24.74 -43.51
C ARG A 496 -16.20 -25.59 -42.24
N SER A 497 -16.82 -25.18 -41.12
CA SER A 497 -16.75 -25.95 -39.86
C SER A 497 -17.45 -27.31 -39.95
N GLY A 498 -18.46 -27.44 -40.80
CA GLY A 498 -19.21 -28.69 -40.98
C GLY A 498 -18.37 -29.75 -41.69
N MET A 499 -17.70 -29.35 -42.77
CA MET A 499 -16.78 -30.23 -43.50
C MET A 499 -15.65 -30.74 -42.59
N LEU A 500 -15.07 -29.85 -41.77
CA LEU A 500 -14.05 -30.23 -40.79
C LEU A 500 -14.61 -31.15 -39.69
N ALA A 501 -15.84 -30.92 -39.21
CA ALA A 501 -16.48 -31.79 -38.22
C ALA A 501 -16.72 -33.20 -38.77
N ASP A 502 -17.14 -33.34 -40.03
CA ASP A 502 -17.32 -34.62 -40.69
C ASP A 502 -15.98 -35.36 -40.86
N ALA A 503 -14.92 -34.64 -41.21
CA ALA A 503 -13.57 -35.18 -41.29
C ALA A 503 -13.04 -35.65 -39.91
N LEU A 504 -13.31 -34.90 -38.84
CA LEU A 504 -12.99 -35.33 -37.46
C LEU A 504 -13.71 -36.62 -37.09
N ARG A 505 -15.00 -36.75 -37.41
CA ARG A 505 -15.77 -37.97 -37.15
C ARG A 505 -15.24 -39.15 -37.97
N ALA A 506 -14.87 -38.93 -39.22
CA ALA A 506 -14.21 -39.94 -40.05
C ALA A 506 -12.84 -40.38 -39.48
N ALA A 507 -12.12 -39.47 -38.81
CA ALA A 507 -10.89 -39.75 -38.09
C ALA A 507 -11.10 -40.39 -36.69
N GLY A 508 -12.34 -40.75 -36.32
CA GLY A 508 -12.65 -41.43 -35.06
C GLY A 508 -12.95 -40.50 -33.88
N THR A 509 -13.03 -39.19 -34.11
CA THR A 509 -13.41 -38.20 -33.08
C THR A 509 -14.93 -38.21 -32.86
N GLY A 510 -15.40 -37.87 -31.66
CA GLY A 510 -16.82 -37.85 -31.34
C GLY A 510 -17.12 -37.36 -29.91
N PRO A 511 -18.35 -37.55 -29.42
CA PRO A 511 -18.77 -37.13 -28.09
C PRO A 511 -17.78 -37.51 -26.97
N GLY A 512 -17.41 -36.49 -26.18
CA GLY A 512 -16.49 -36.64 -25.04
C GLY A 512 -15.00 -36.72 -25.42
N HIS A 513 -14.62 -36.76 -26.69
CA HIS A 513 -13.22 -36.58 -27.06
C HIS A 513 -12.77 -35.12 -26.91
N LEU A 514 -11.45 -34.93 -26.87
CA LEU A 514 -10.80 -33.62 -26.98
C LEU A 514 -10.06 -33.52 -28.32
N VAL A 515 -10.11 -32.36 -28.97
CA VAL A 515 -9.44 -32.09 -30.26
C VAL A 515 -8.47 -30.93 -30.11
N GLY A 516 -7.19 -31.15 -30.42
CA GLY A 516 -6.22 -30.07 -30.49
C GLY A 516 -6.49 -29.15 -31.69
N VAL A 517 -6.38 -27.84 -31.51
CA VAL A 517 -6.52 -26.85 -32.59
C VAL A 517 -5.24 -26.04 -32.70
N SER A 518 -4.44 -26.33 -33.72
CA SER A 518 -3.17 -25.65 -34.03
C SER A 518 -3.22 -25.04 -35.43
N VAL A 519 -4.10 -24.06 -35.61
CA VAL A 519 -4.33 -23.36 -36.88
C VAL A 519 -3.88 -21.89 -36.71
N PRO A 520 -3.12 -21.33 -37.68
CA PRO A 520 -2.71 -19.92 -37.65
C PRO A 520 -3.89 -18.97 -37.59
N ARG A 521 -3.64 -17.72 -37.19
CA ARG A 521 -4.67 -16.69 -37.10
C ARG A 521 -5.33 -16.42 -38.45
N GLY A 522 -6.64 -16.65 -38.51
CA GLY A 522 -7.45 -16.44 -39.71
C GLY A 522 -8.83 -17.10 -39.58
N PRO A 523 -9.68 -17.04 -40.62
CA PRO A 523 -11.03 -17.58 -40.57
C PRO A 523 -11.09 -19.09 -40.27
N ASP A 524 -10.14 -19.85 -40.81
CA ASP A 524 -10.12 -21.31 -40.66
C ASP A 524 -9.86 -21.76 -39.21
N ARG A 525 -9.21 -20.91 -38.41
CA ARG A 525 -9.03 -21.15 -36.97
C ARG A 525 -10.35 -21.13 -36.21
N ILE A 526 -11.24 -20.18 -36.52
CA ILE A 526 -12.57 -20.10 -35.92
C ILE A 526 -13.43 -21.27 -36.41
N ALA A 527 -13.33 -21.63 -37.70
CA ALA A 527 -13.99 -22.80 -38.25
C ALA A 527 -13.53 -24.11 -37.57
N ALA A 528 -12.25 -24.24 -37.25
CA ALA A 528 -11.68 -25.41 -36.57
C ALA A 528 -12.17 -25.56 -35.12
N LEU A 529 -12.25 -24.46 -34.35
CA LEU A 529 -12.83 -24.48 -33.00
C LEU A 529 -14.31 -24.91 -33.03
N LEU A 530 -15.08 -24.35 -33.96
CA LEU A 530 -16.49 -24.71 -34.14
C LEU A 530 -16.65 -26.15 -34.63
N ALA A 531 -15.74 -26.64 -35.48
CA ALA A 531 -15.73 -28.02 -35.96
C ALA A 531 -15.54 -29.04 -34.83
N ALA A 532 -14.68 -28.74 -33.85
CA ALA A 532 -14.51 -29.58 -32.66
C ALA A 532 -15.84 -29.75 -31.92
N TRP A 533 -16.52 -28.65 -31.59
CA TRP A 533 -17.84 -28.70 -30.94
C TRP A 533 -18.91 -29.40 -31.78
N ARG A 534 -18.94 -29.14 -33.10
CA ARG A 534 -19.89 -29.79 -34.00
C ARG A 534 -19.65 -31.29 -34.15
N SER A 535 -18.41 -31.76 -33.97
CA SER A 535 -18.10 -33.20 -33.89
C SER A 535 -18.57 -33.84 -32.57
N GLY A 536 -18.94 -33.03 -31.57
CA GLY A 536 -19.30 -33.45 -30.21
C GLY A 536 -18.13 -33.42 -29.22
N ALA A 537 -16.94 -32.99 -29.66
CA ALA A 537 -15.73 -32.92 -28.87
C ALA A 537 -15.53 -31.53 -28.22
N GLY A 538 -14.80 -31.49 -27.11
CA GLY A 538 -14.19 -30.24 -26.63
C GLY A 538 -12.92 -29.93 -27.41
N TYR A 539 -12.44 -28.68 -27.37
CA TYR A 539 -11.17 -28.32 -28.01
C TYR A 539 -10.04 -28.04 -27.01
N VAL A 540 -8.81 -28.22 -27.47
CA VAL A 540 -7.59 -27.84 -26.77
C VAL A 540 -6.85 -26.86 -27.67
N PRO A 541 -6.80 -25.56 -27.34
CA PRO A 541 -6.11 -24.59 -28.17
C PRO A 541 -4.60 -24.82 -28.08
N LEU A 542 -3.94 -24.94 -29.23
CA LEU A 542 -2.51 -25.20 -29.35
C LEU A 542 -1.88 -24.12 -30.24
N ASP A 543 -1.45 -23.02 -29.61
CA ASP A 543 -0.86 -21.89 -30.33
C ASP A 543 0.31 -22.34 -31.23
N THR A 544 0.25 -21.92 -32.50
CA THR A 544 1.23 -22.24 -33.53
C THR A 544 2.61 -21.64 -33.24
N GLY A 545 2.68 -20.60 -32.41
CA GLY A 545 3.93 -19.98 -31.96
C GLY A 545 4.64 -20.74 -30.83
N LEU A 546 4.04 -21.78 -30.26
CA LEU A 546 4.66 -22.57 -29.20
C LEU A 546 5.84 -23.40 -29.74
N PRO A 547 6.95 -23.53 -28.98
CA PRO A 547 8.02 -24.45 -29.31
C PRO A 547 7.50 -25.88 -29.49
N ALA A 548 8.10 -26.63 -30.43
CA ALA A 548 7.64 -27.98 -30.78
C ALA A 548 7.55 -28.90 -29.55
N HIS A 549 8.57 -28.87 -28.68
CA HIS A 549 8.58 -29.62 -27.43
C HIS A 549 7.39 -29.28 -26.52
N ARG A 550 7.09 -27.98 -26.33
CA ARG A 550 5.97 -27.53 -25.51
C ARG A 550 4.64 -27.99 -26.09
N ARG A 551 4.44 -27.88 -27.40
CA ARG A 551 3.23 -28.35 -28.07
C ARG A 551 3.04 -29.86 -27.92
N SER A 552 4.11 -30.66 -28.08
CA SER A 552 4.06 -32.11 -27.84
C SER A 552 3.69 -32.46 -26.40
N LEU A 553 4.22 -31.71 -25.42
CA LEU A 553 3.85 -31.86 -24.01
C LEU A 553 2.35 -31.62 -23.79
N LEU A 554 1.81 -30.53 -24.33
CA LEU A 554 0.38 -30.20 -24.17
C LEU A 554 -0.52 -31.26 -24.82
N ILE A 555 -0.15 -31.75 -26.01
CA ILE A 555 -0.86 -32.83 -26.70
C ILE A 555 -0.86 -34.10 -25.84
N ALA A 556 0.29 -34.48 -25.28
CA ALA A 556 0.41 -35.66 -24.42
C ALA A 556 -0.42 -35.53 -23.13
N GLN A 557 -0.35 -34.37 -22.45
CA GLN A 557 -1.07 -34.14 -21.21
C GLN A 557 -2.60 -34.06 -21.40
N SER A 558 -3.06 -33.48 -22.51
CA SER A 558 -4.49 -33.37 -22.80
C SER A 558 -5.10 -34.67 -23.34
N GLY A 559 -4.27 -35.58 -23.88
CA GLY A 559 -4.75 -36.84 -24.44
C GLY A 559 -5.75 -36.65 -25.58
N VAL A 560 -5.55 -35.62 -26.42
CA VAL A 560 -6.43 -35.31 -27.55
C VAL A 560 -6.53 -36.48 -28.53
N ALA A 561 -7.72 -36.69 -29.11
CA ALA A 561 -7.96 -37.75 -30.10
C ALA A 561 -7.40 -37.41 -31.48
N ALA A 562 -7.37 -36.12 -31.83
CA ALA A 562 -6.85 -35.61 -33.09
C ALA A 562 -6.39 -34.16 -32.90
N VAL A 563 -5.53 -33.68 -33.80
CA VAL A 563 -5.13 -32.27 -33.88
C VAL A 563 -5.43 -31.72 -35.27
N ILE A 564 -6.16 -30.62 -35.33
CA ILE A 564 -6.40 -29.84 -36.56
C ILE A 564 -5.22 -28.90 -36.77
N THR A 565 -4.60 -28.97 -37.93
CA THR A 565 -3.48 -28.11 -38.35
C THR A 565 -3.81 -27.41 -39.66
N ALA A 566 -2.95 -26.49 -40.11
CA ALA A 566 -3.07 -25.88 -41.43
C ALA A 566 -3.00 -26.91 -42.59
N ASP A 567 -2.28 -28.02 -42.38
CA ASP A 567 -2.07 -29.07 -43.39
C ASP A 567 -3.12 -30.19 -43.33
N GLY A 568 -4.02 -30.15 -42.35
CA GLY A 568 -5.09 -31.14 -42.16
C GLY A 568 -5.18 -31.71 -40.74
N ILE A 569 -5.92 -32.81 -40.61
CA ILE A 569 -6.15 -33.50 -39.33
C ILE A 569 -5.09 -34.58 -39.16
N VAL A 570 -4.32 -34.50 -38.07
CA VAL A 570 -3.37 -35.53 -37.66
C VAL A 570 -3.93 -36.31 -36.45
N PRO A 571 -3.70 -37.64 -36.39
CA PRO A 571 -4.06 -38.44 -35.22
C PRO A 571 -3.39 -37.93 -33.94
N GLY A 572 -4.12 -38.01 -32.83
CA GLY A 572 -3.63 -37.65 -31.50
C GLY A 572 -3.10 -38.86 -30.73
N ALA A 573 -3.50 -38.98 -29.47
CA ALA A 573 -3.10 -40.06 -28.58
C ALA A 573 -3.68 -41.43 -29.01
N GLU A 574 -2.93 -42.51 -28.80
CA GLU A 574 -3.40 -43.88 -29.08
C GLU A 574 -4.58 -44.30 -28.19
N SER A 575 -4.65 -43.76 -26.97
CA SER A 575 -5.77 -43.93 -26.03
C SER A 575 -6.25 -42.54 -25.58
N PRO A 576 -7.18 -41.92 -26.34
CA PRO A 576 -7.64 -40.57 -26.05
C PRO A 576 -8.41 -40.47 -24.74
N VAL A 577 -8.24 -39.33 -24.06
CA VAL A 577 -9.00 -38.99 -22.85
C VAL A 577 -10.47 -38.72 -23.23
N ARG A 578 -11.38 -39.06 -22.31
CA ARG A 578 -12.84 -38.89 -22.47
C ARG A 578 -13.38 -37.97 -21.39
N GLU A 579 -13.79 -36.77 -21.78
CA GLU A 579 -14.43 -35.76 -20.91
C GLU A 579 -15.79 -35.33 -21.51
N PRO A 580 -16.86 -36.09 -21.21
CA PRO A 580 -18.20 -35.71 -21.63
C PRO A 580 -18.60 -34.34 -21.07
N GLY A 581 -18.96 -33.41 -21.95
CA GLY A 581 -19.38 -32.07 -21.54
C GLY A 581 -18.26 -31.02 -21.49
N ALA A 582 -17.03 -31.38 -21.85
CA ALA A 582 -15.95 -30.41 -22.02
C ALA A 582 -16.28 -29.39 -23.13
N ALA A 583 -16.12 -28.10 -22.83
CA ALA A 583 -16.09 -27.05 -23.84
C ALA A 583 -14.67 -26.89 -24.38
N TYR A 584 -13.72 -26.68 -23.48
CA TYR A 584 -12.30 -26.62 -23.80
C TYR A 584 -11.41 -26.98 -22.60
N VAL A 585 -10.16 -27.30 -22.91
CA VAL A 585 -9.09 -27.43 -21.90
C VAL A 585 -8.02 -26.40 -22.20
N LEU A 586 -7.75 -25.52 -21.23
CA LEU A 586 -6.74 -24.46 -21.36
C LEU A 586 -5.60 -24.71 -20.38
N PHE A 587 -4.36 -24.49 -20.82
CA PHE A 587 -3.19 -24.74 -19.99
C PHE A 587 -2.72 -23.45 -19.32
N THR A 588 -2.68 -23.45 -18.00
CA THR A 588 -2.11 -22.37 -17.19
C THR A 588 -0.71 -22.73 -16.69
N SER A 589 0.06 -21.73 -16.26
CA SER A 589 1.39 -21.93 -15.71
C SER A 589 1.34 -22.74 -14.40
N GLY A 590 2.34 -23.59 -14.19
CA GLY A 590 2.36 -24.53 -13.05
C GLY A 590 3.58 -24.36 -12.15
N SER A 591 3.35 -24.28 -10.84
CA SER A 591 4.39 -24.10 -9.81
C SER A 591 5.44 -25.21 -9.79
N THR A 592 5.15 -26.38 -10.36
CA THR A 592 6.07 -27.53 -10.48
C THR A 592 6.87 -27.56 -11.77
N GLY A 593 6.76 -26.54 -12.63
CA GLY A 593 7.39 -26.56 -13.97
C GLY A 593 6.57 -27.23 -15.06
N THR A 594 5.39 -27.78 -14.71
CA THR A 594 4.50 -28.46 -15.66
C THR A 594 3.18 -27.70 -15.77
N PRO A 595 2.70 -27.34 -16.98
CA PRO A 595 1.46 -26.60 -17.12
C PRO A 595 0.24 -27.39 -16.63
N LYS A 596 -0.72 -26.65 -16.08
CA LYS A 596 -1.94 -27.17 -15.45
C LYS A 596 -3.10 -27.11 -16.47
N PRO A 597 -3.69 -28.24 -16.88
CA PRO A 597 -4.81 -28.26 -17.82
C PRO A 597 -6.14 -27.96 -17.11
N VAL A 598 -6.62 -26.73 -17.18
CA VAL A 598 -7.94 -26.34 -16.64
C VAL A 598 -9.04 -26.84 -17.58
N LEU A 599 -9.93 -27.71 -17.08
CA LEU A 599 -11.06 -28.26 -17.81
C LEU A 599 -12.30 -27.39 -17.60
N VAL A 600 -12.76 -26.72 -18.66
CA VAL A 600 -13.98 -25.89 -18.63
C VAL A 600 -15.13 -26.62 -19.33
N GLY A 601 -16.22 -26.83 -18.59
CA GLY A 601 -17.42 -27.48 -19.09
C GLY A 601 -18.33 -26.56 -19.91
N GLN A 602 -19.14 -27.15 -20.79
CA GLN A 602 -20.13 -26.47 -21.64
C GLN A 602 -21.17 -25.68 -20.82
N ALA A 603 -21.53 -26.17 -19.63
CA ALA A 603 -22.49 -25.48 -18.76
C ALA A 603 -21.93 -24.15 -18.23
N ALA A 604 -20.71 -24.17 -17.68
CA ALA A 604 -20.03 -22.98 -17.17
C ALA A 604 -19.78 -21.96 -18.29
N LEU A 605 -19.33 -22.42 -19.45
CA LEU A 605 -19.12 -21.54 -20.60
C LEU A 605 -20.42 -20.94 -21.13
N ARG A 606 -21.51 -21.73 -21.24
CA ARG A 606 -22.82 -21.23 -21.70
C ARG A 606 -23.33 -20.10 -20.80
N GLU A 607 -23.29 -20.31 -19.49
CA GLU A 607 -23.71 -19.29 -18.53
C GLU A 607 -22.87 -18.01 -18.66
N ARG A 608 -21.56 -18.17 -18.77
CA ARG A 608 -20.64 -17.06 -18.96
C ARG A 608 -20.93 -16.28 -20.24
N VAL A 609 -21.11 -16.98 -21.37
CA VAL A 609 -21.38 -16.37 -22.67
C VAL A 609 -22.71 -15.64 -22.70
N ALA A 610 -23.75 -16.21 -22.09
CA ALA A 610 -25.05 -15.55 -21.97
C ALA A 610 -24.94 -14.24 -21.17
N TRP A 611 -24.22 -14.25 -20.04
CA TRP A 611 -23.97 -13.04 -19.27
C TRP A 611 -23.17 -12.00 -20.06
N MET A 612 -22.06 -12.40 -20.72
CA MET A 612 -21.20 -11.49 -21.49
C MET A 612 -21.99 -10.83 -22.64
N ALA A 613 -22.74 -11.60 -23.42
CA ALA A 613 -23.55 -11.07 -24.52
C ALA A 613 -24.56 -10.00 -24.03
N GLY A 614 -25.22 -10.25 -22.90
CA GLY A 614 -26.15 -9.30 -22.27
C GLY A 614 -25.46 -8.07 -21.67
N ALA A 615 -24.43 -8.28 -20.87
CA ALA A 615 -23.70 -7.21 -20.18
C ALA A 615 -22.97 -6.28 -21.16
N TYR A 616 -22.45 -6.83 -22.26
CA TYR A 616 -21.80 -6.06 -23.34
C TYR A 616 -22.79 -5.49 -24.34
N GLY A 617 -24.06 -5.89 -24.26
CA GLY A 617 -25.13 -5.47 -25.16
C GLY A 617 -24.79 -5.80 -26.61
N LEU A 618 -24.22 -6.98 -26.85
CA LEU A 618 -23.78 -7.38 -28.19
C LEU A 618 -24.97 -7.63 -29.11
N THR A 619 -24.85 -7.15 -30.34
CA THR A 619 -25.85 -7.31 -31.39
C THR A 619 -25.18 -7.56 -32.74
N ARG A 620 -25.98 -7.90 -33.75
CA ARG A 620 -25.54 -8.00 -35.15
C ARG A 620 -24.90 -6.73 -35.74
N ALA A 621 -25.04 -5.58 -35.09
CA ALA A 621 -24.41 -4.34 -35.52
C ALA A 621 -22.95 -4.21 -35.04
N ASP A 622 -22.52 -5.08 -34.12
CA ASP A 622 -21.21 -5.00 -33.50
C ASP A 622 -20.11 -5.66 -34.33
N ARG A 623 -18.93 -5.04 -34.24
CA ARG A 623 -17.65 -5.59 -34.71
C ARG A 623 -16.72 -5.68 -33.50
N VAL A 624 -16.48 -6.91 -33.06
CA VAL A 624 -15.64 -7.24 -31.91
C VAL A 624 -14.26 -7.63 -32.43
N VAL A 625 -13.21 -6.99 -31.94
CA VAL A 625 -11.85 -7.41 -32.28
C VAL A 625 -11.54 -8.71 -31.54
N GLN A 626 -11.10 -9.73 -32.29
CA GLN A 626 -10.52 -10.92 -31.71
C GLN A 626 -9.03 -10.60 -31.52
N PHE A 627 -8.60 -10.29 -30.29
CA PHE A 627 -7.25 -9.85 -29.95
C PHE A 627 -6.44 -10.96 -29.29
N ALA A 628 -7.00 -11.70 -28.34
CA ALA A 628 -6.32 -12.71 -27.54
C ALA A 628 -5.74 -13.84 -28.39
N GLU A 629 -4.61 -14.41 -27.97
CA GLU A 629 -4.18 -15.69 -28.53
C GLU A 629 -5.01 -16.83 -27.93
N LEU A 630 -5.15 -17.95 -28.65
CA LEU A 630 -6.00 -19.06 -28.19
C LEU A 630 -5.48 -19.71 -26.89
N GLY A 631 -4.22 -19.49 -26.53
CA GLY A 631 -3.65 -19.93 -25.26
C GLY A 631 -4.18 -19.18 -24.03
N PHE A 632 -4.97 -18.11 -24.22
CA PHE A 632 -5.62 -17.35 -23.15
C PHE A 632 -7.12 -17.52 -23.23
N ASP A 633 -7.77 -17.77 -22.10
CA ASP A 633 -9.22 -17.96 -22.01
C ASP A 633 -10.05 -16.74 -22.45
N THR A 634 -9.47 -15.53 -22.46
CA THR A 634 -10.05 -14.33 -23.09
C THR A 634 -10.48 -14.56 -24.54
N HIS A 635 -9.87 -15.46 -25.30
CA HIS A 635 -10.36 -15.78 -26.65
C HIS A 635 -11.83 -16.27 -26.63
N ALA A 636 -12.26 -16.92 -25.55
CA ALA A 636 -13.61 -17.41 -25.38
C ALA A 636 -14.60 -16.27 -25.10
N GLU A 637 -14.15 -15.21 -24.43
CA GLU A 637 -14.90 -13.97 -24.21
C GLU A 637 -15.05 -13.15 -25.50
N GLU A 638 -14.06 -13.14 -26.36
CA GLU A 638 -14.13 -12.44 -27.64
C GLU A 638 -15.03 -13.17 -28.64
N ILE A 639 -14.82 -14.48 -28.81
CA ILE A 639 -15.37 -15.25 -29.94
C ILE A 639 -16.83 -15.61 -29.71
N TRP A 640 -17.13 -16.26 -28.58
CA TRP A 640 -18.39 -16.96 -28.41
C TRP A 640 -19.61 -16.05 -28.18
N PRO A 641 -19.56 -15.00 -27.34
CA PRO A 641 -20.70 -14.11 -27.18
C PRO A 641 -20.93 -13.28 -28.45
N ALA A 642 -19.89 -12.92 -29.21
CA ALA A 642 -20.03 -12.24 -30.49
C ALA A 642 -20.79 -13.11 -31.50
N LEU A 643 -20.35 -14.35 -31.71
CA LEU A 643 -20.99 -15.27 -32.66
C LEU A 643 -22.40 -15.67 -32.25
N ALA A 644 -22.65 -15.88 -30.94
CA ALA A 644 -23.99 -16.18 -30.43
C ALA A 644 -24.96 -15.00 -30.59
N ALA A 645 -24.48 -13.76 -30.53
CA ALA A 645 -25.27 -12.55 -30.73
C ALA A 645 -25.46 -12.17 -32.23
N GLY A 646 -24.84 -12.90 -33.15
CA GLY A 646 -24.85 -12.57 -34.58
C GLY A 646 -23.92 -11.42 -34.98
N ALA A 647 -23.02 -10.99 -34.08
CA ALA A 647 -22.02 -9.95 -34.32
C ALA A 647 -20.88 -10.44 -35.23
N ALA A 648 -20.03 -9.54 -35.71
CA ALA A 648 -18.86 -9.92 -36.50
C ALA A 648 -17.57 -9.87 -35.66
N LEU A 649 -16.64 -10.79 -35.94
CA LEU A 649 -15.28 -10.76 -35.41
C LEU A 649 -14.32 -10.10 -36.41
N VAL A 650 -13.49 -9.19 -35.93
CA VAL A 650 -12.36 -8.63 -36.67
C VAL A 650 -11.10 -9.36 -36.24
N LEU A 651 -10.58 -10.21 -37.12
CA LEU A 651 -9.36 -10.98 -36.90
C LEU A 651 -8.14 -10.14 -37.30
N LEU A 652 -7.02 -10.32 -36.62
CA LEU A 652 -5.77 -9.60 -36.88
C LEU A 652 -4.69 -10.55 -37.46
N PRO A 653 -4.59 -10.74 -38.80
CA PRO A 653 -3.63 -11.67 -39.40
C PRO A 653 -2.17 -11.34 -39.07
N GLY A 654 -1.85 -10.05 -38.90
CA GLY A 654 -0.53 -9.56 -38.47
C GLY A 654 -0.25 -9.75 -36.97
N GLY A 655 -1.12 -10.45 -36.24
CA GLY A 655 -1.03 -10.62 -34.80
C GLY A 655 -1.46 -9.36 -34.02
N THR A 656 -1.25 -9.36 -32.72
CA THR A 656 -1.63 -8.25 -31.82
C THR A 656 -0.93 -6.93 -32.14
N ARG A 657 0.21 -6.97 -32.83
CA ARG A 657 0.97 -5.76 -33.24
C ARG A 657 0.26 -4.95 -34.31
N SER A 658 -0.63 -5.56 -35.10
CA SER A 658 -1.37 -4.85 -36.15
C SER A 658 -2.64 -4.18 -35.65
N LEU A 659 -2.92 -4.18 -34.33
CA LEU A 659 -4.13 -3.55 -33.80
C LEU A 659 -4.21 -2.05 -34.12
N PRO A 660 -3.16 -1.22 -33.92
CA PRO A 660 -3.27 0.22 -34.22
C PRO A 660 -3.64 0.49 -35.69
N GLU A 661 -3.09 -0.28 -36.62
CA GLU A 661 -3.41 -0.20 -38.05
C GLU A 661 -4.86 -0.61 -38.31
N ALA A 662 -5.33 -1.69 -37.67
CA ALA A 662 -6.72 -2.15 -37.81
C ALA A 662 -7.73 -1.13 -37.27
N LEU A 663 -7.43 -0.49 -36.13
CA LEU A 663 -8.27 0.57 -35.55
C LEU A 663 -8.38 1.80 -36.47
N ALA A 664 -7.26 2.18 -37.10
CA ALA A 664 -7.25 3.29 -38.05
C ALA A 664 -7.96 2.95 -39.37
N ALA A 665 -7.88 1.69 -39.81
CA ALA A 665 -8.45 1.24 -41.08
C ALA A 665 -9.96 0.96 -41.02
N ASP A 666 -10.50 0.49 -39.88
CA ASP A 666 -11.91 0.14 -39.73
C ASP A 666 -12.63 1.04 -38.70
N PRO A 667 -13.29 2.12 -39.15
CA PRO A 667 -14.04 3.01 -38.26
C PRO A 667 -15.31 2.37 -37.68
N ALA A 668 -15.71 1.18 -38.14
CA ALA A 668 -16.90 0.46 -37.70
C ALA A 668 -16.62 -0.56 -36.57
N ILE A 669 -15.38 -0.67 -36.08
CA ILE A 669 -15.07 -1.44 -34.87
C ILE A 669 -15.83 -0.84 -33.68
N THR A 670 -16.59 -1.67 -32.95
CA THR A 670 -17.46 -1.22 -31.85
C THR A 670 -16.99 -1.67 -30.48
N VAL A 671 -16.32 -2.82 -30.38
CA VAL A 671 -15.90 -3.43 -29.11
C VAL A 671 -14.44 -3.87 -29.15
N LEU A 672 -13.70 -3.49 -28.11
CA LEU A 672 -12.35 -3.97 -27.83
C LEU A 672 -12.34 -4.69 -26.49
N ASP A 673 -11.66 -5.83 -26.44
CA ASP A 673 -11.32 -6.55 -25.21
C ASP A 673 -9.80 -6.69 -25.19
N LEU A 674 -9.16 -6.07 -24.21
CA LEU A 674 -7.71 -5.89 -24.18
C LEU A 674 -7.15 -6.15 -22.79
N PRO A 675 -5.97 -6.79 -22.70
CA PRO A 675 -5.19 -6.76 -21.47
C PRO A 675 -4.92 -5.32 -21.03
N THR A 676 -5.08 -5.05 -19.74
CA THR A 676 -4.95 -3.69 -19.17
C THR A 676 -3.63 -3.02 -19.56
N ALA A 677 -2.48 -3.69 -19.43
CA ALA A 677 -1.19 -3.12 -19.80
C ALA A 677 -1.08 -2.78 -21.30
N TYR A 678 -1.69 -3.60 -22.17
CA TYR A 678 -1.70 -3.31 -23.60
C TYR A 678 -2.55 -2.07 -23.89
N TRP A 679 -3.74 -1.98 -23.30
CA TRP A 679 -4.60 -0.81 -23.46
C TRP A 679 -3.92 0.48 -22.98
N GLN A 680 -3.19 0.43 -21.86
CA GLN A 680 -2.41 1.57 -21.37
C GLN A 680 -1.31 1.99 -22.37
N ALA A 681 -0.54 1.03 -22.87
CA ALA A 681 0.48 1.30 -23.88
C ALA A 681 -0.15 1.87 -25.18
N LEU A 682 -1.29 1.34 -25.58
CA LEU A 682 -2.04 1.83 -26.74
C LEU A 682 -2.54 3.26 -26.51
N LEU A 683 -3.02 3.58 -25.31
CA LEU A 683 -3.45 4.91 -24.92
C LEU A 683 -2.29 5.93 -25.00
N ASP A 684 -1.09 5.54 -24.59
CA ASP A 684 0.10 6.37 -24.64
C ASP A 684 0.60 6.60 -26.08
N LEU A 685 0.40 5.64 -26.97
CA LEU A 685 0.66 5.80 -28.41
C LEU A 685 -0.33 6.75 -29.10
N GLY A 686 -1.52 6.97 -28.53
CA GLY A 686 -2.53 7.88 -29.07
C GLY A 686 -3.01 7.54 -30.49
N PRO A 687 -3.52 6.33 -30.78
CA PRO A 687 -3.99 5.96 -32.11
C PRO A 687 -5.27 6.71 -32.50
N SER A 688 -5.60 6.66 -33.79
CA SER A 688 -6.93 7.04 -34.26
C SER A 688 -7.95 5.99 -33.80
N TRP A 689 -8.77 6.34 -32.81
CA TRP A 689 -9.83 5.48 -32.31
C TRP A 689 -11.01 5.38 -33.30
N PRO A 690 -11.63 4.19 -33.47
CA PRO A 690 -12.79 4.04 -34.33
C PRO A 690 -13.97 4.92 -33.91
N ALA A 691 -14.66 5.51 -34.88
CA ALA A 691 -15.82 6.37 -34.62
C ALA A 691 -16.98 5.60 -33.98
N ALA A 692 -17.17 4.33 -34.35
CA ALA A 692 -18.22 3.46 -33.82
C ALA A 692 -17.86 2.79 -32.48
N LEU A 693 -16.65 3.00 -31.97
CA LEU A 693 -16.21 2.41 -30.70
C LEU A 693 -17.16 2.83 -29.57
N ARG A 694 -17.74 1.85 -28.88
CA ARG A 694 -18.71 2.07 -27.79
C ARG A 694 -18.35 1.36 -26.49
N LEU A 695 -17.48 0.34 -26.55
CA LEU A 695 -17.10 -0.48 -25.41
C LEU A 695 -15.62 -0.87 -25.48
N VAL A 696 -14.91 -0.64 -24.39
CA VAL A 696 -13.59 -1.21 -24.12
C VAL A 696 -13.67 -2.03 -22.83
N ILE A 697 -13.29 -3.30 -22.93
CA ILE A 697 -13.18 -4.24 -21.81
C ILE A 697 -11.70 -4.38 -21.48
N LEU A 698 -11.40 -4.29 -20.19
CA LEU A 698 -10.07 -4.44 -19.61
C LEU A 698 -10.07 -5.64 -18.69
N GLY A 699 -8.96 -6.38 -18.66
CA GLY A 699 -8.80 -7.50 -17.75
C GLY A 699 -7.36 -7.96 -17.62
N GLY A 700 -7.15 -8.96 -16.76
CA GLY A 700 -5.86 -9.60 -16.56
C GLY A 700 -4.97 -8.92 -15.53
N GLU A 701 -4.98 -7.58 -15.39
CA GLU A 701 -4.09 -6.83 -14.48
C GLU A 701 -4.81 -5.68 -13.76
N GLN A 702 -4.13 -5.11 -12.76
CA GLN A 702 -4.62 -3.92 -12.06
C GLN A 702 -4.63 -2.70 -13.00
N VAL A 703 -5.79 -2.05 -13.09
CA VAL A 703 -5.95 -0.80 -13.85
C VAL A 703 -5.35 0.38 -13.09
N ASP A 704 -4.61 1.22 -13.81
CA ASP A 704 -4.09 2.52 -13.32
C ASP A 704 -5.19 3.59 -13.38
N ALA A 705 -5.39 4.29 -12.26
CA ALA A 705 -6.35 5.39 -12.15
C ALA A 705 -6.00 6.55 -13.09
N ALA A 706 -4.71 6.84 -13.31
CA ALA A 706 -4.28 7.90 -14.22
C ALA A 706 -4.61 7.58 -15.68
N ALA A 707 -4.52 6.31 -16.09
CA ALA A 707 -4.94 5.88 -17.42
C ALA A 707 -6.45 6.02 -17.63
N VAL A 708 -7.25 5.70 -16.60
CA VAL A 708 -8.72 5.92 -16.63
C VAL A 708 -9.04 7.41 -16.77
N ALA A 709 -8.36 8.28 -16.04
CA ALA A 709 -8.53 9.73 -16.17
C ALA A 709 -8.22 10.24 -17.59
N ARG A 710 -7.13 9.78 -18.19
CA ARG A 710 -6.78 10.11 -19.59
C ARG A 710 -7.84 9.62 -20.57
N TRP A 711 -8.32 8.39 -20.40
CA TRP A 711 -9.38 7.84 -21.25
C TRP A 711 -10.66 8.68 -21.20
N ARG A 712 -11.09 9.07 -20.01
CA ARG A 712 -12.25 9.95 -19.81
C ARG A 712 -12.03 11.32 -20.45
N HIS A 713 -10.82 11.88 -20.39
CA HIS A 713 -10.52 13.14 -21.06
C HIS A 713 -10.69 13.04 -22.59
N ILE A 714 -10.29 11.92 -23.20
CA ILE A 714 -10.37 11.70 -24.66
C ILE A 714 -11.80 11.38 -25.11
N HIS A 715 -12.51 10.51 -24.39
CA HIS A 715 -13.76 9.92 -24.85
C HIS A 715 -15.01 10.39 -24.09
N GLY A 716 -14.85 11.06 -22.95
CA GLY A 716 -15.96 11.34 -22.03
C GLY A 716 -16.72 10.05 -21.69
N ASP A 717 -18.04 10.16 -21.62
CA ASP A 717 -18.92 9.01 -21.35
C ASP A 717 -19.38 8.30 -22.63
N ARG A 718 -18.82 8.67 -23.79
CA ARG A 718 -19.20 8.11 -25.10
C ARG A 718 -18.84 6.63 -25.22
N VAL A 719 -17.70 6.25 -24.66
CA VAL A 719 -17.17 4.89 -24.76
C VAL A 719 -17.13 4.27 -23.38
N ARG A 720 -17.96 3.25 -23.18
CA ARG A 720 -18.01 2.53 -21.91
C ARG A 720 -16.68 1.84 -21.65
N LEU A 721 -16.08 2.08 -20.49
CA LEU A 721 -14.87 1.40 -20.05
C LEU A 721 -15.23 0.40 -18.96
N THR A 722 -15.08 -0.90 -19.21
CA THR A 722 -15.42 -1.94 -18.24
C THR A 722 -14.16 -2.66 -17.78
N ASN A 723 -13.94 -2.76 -16.47
CA ASN A 723 -12.89 -3.59 -15.91
C ASN A 723 -13.50 -4.92 -15.45
N THR A 724 -12.88 -6.03 -15.85
CA THR A 724 -13.30 -7.38 -15.52
C THR A 724 -12.16 -8.13 -14.83
N TYR A 725 -12.53 -9.11 -14.01
CA TYR A 725 -11.57 -9.95 -13.32
C TYR A 725 -12.13 -11.37 -13.24
N GLY A 726 -11.30 -12.35 -13.57
CA GLY A 726 -11.55 -13.75 -13.29
C GLY A 726 -10.30 -14.59 -13.56
N PRO A 727 -10.05 -15.63 -12.77
CA PRO A 727 -9.09 -16.66 -13.14
C PRO A 727 -9.72 -17.66 -14.11
N THR A 728 -8.89 -18.40 -14.85
CA THR A 728 -9.34 -19.46 -15.78
C THR A 728 -10.20 -20.52 -15.12
N GLU A 729 -9.92 -20.84 -13.86
CA GLU A 729 -10.69 -21.79 -13.07
C GLU A 729 -12.12 -21.32 -12.72
N ALA A 730 -12.44 -20.04 -12.95
CA ALA A 730 -13.78 -19.46 -12.82
C ALA A 730 -14.41 -19.08 -14.17
N THR A 731 -13.87 -19.62 -15.27
CA THR A 731 -14.33 -19.39 -16.64
C THR A 731 -14.30 -17.92 -17.04
N VAL A 732 -13.10 -17.45 -17.39
CA VAL A 732 -12.78 -16.13 -17.97
C VAL A 732 -12.96 -14.96 -17.00
N ILE A 733 -14.19 -14.67 -16.56
CA ILE A 733 -14.51 -13.54 -15.68
C ILE A 733 -15.19 -14.06 -14.41
N ALA A 734 -15.25 -13.28 -13.36
CA ALA A 734 -16.00 -13.55 -12.12
C ALA A 734 -16.62 -12.28 -11.57
N THR A 735 -15.92 -11.15 -11.72
CA THR A 735 -16.38 -9.82 -11.29
C THR A 735 -16.24 -8.80 -12.41
N ALA A 736 -17.06 -7.75 -12.38
CA ALA A 736 -16.99 -6.65 -13.34
C ALA A 736 -17.41 -5.31 -12.71
N VAL A 737 -16.91 -4.22 -13.27
CA VAL A 737 -17.29 -2.84 -12.92
C VAL A 737 -17.19 -1.92 -14.14
N ASP A 738 -18.10 -0.97 -14.22
CA ASP A 738 -18.02 0.14 -15.16
C ASP A 738 -17.13 1.25 -14.58
N LEU A 739 -16.06 1.58 -15.27
CA LEU A 739 -15.09 2.62 -14.91
C LEU A 739 -15.33 3.95 -15.63
N THR A 740 -16.37 4.06 -16.46
CA THR A 740 -16.65 5.27 -17.27
C THR A 740 -16.80 6.51 -16.38
N GLU A 741 -17.44 6.37 -15.21
CA GLU A 741 -17.63 7.44 -14.24
C GLU A 741 -16.78 7.28 -12.97
N ALA A 742 -15.79 6.37 -12.96
CA ALA A 742 -15.05 6.02 -11.74
C ALA A 742 -14.30 7.22 -11.12
N ASP A 743 -14.25 7.26 -9.79
CA ASP A 743 -13.37 8.16 -9.04
C ASP A 743 -11.91 7.82 -9.33
N THR A 744 -11.22 8.73 -10.04
CA THR A 744 -9.82 8.57 -10.47
C THR A 744 -8.81 8.90 -9.37
N GLY A 745 -9.27 9.43 -8.22
CA GLY A 745 -8.43 9.63 -7.03
C GLY A 745 -8.18 8.37 -6.20
N ARG A 746 -8.86 7.26 -6.53
CA ARG A 746 -8.77 5.98 -5.82
C ARG A 746 -8.31 4.86 -6.76
N ARG A 747 -7.79 3.77 -6.19
CA ARG A 747 -7.40 2.58 -6.96
C ARG A 747 -8.63 1.97 -7.65
N PRO A 748 -8.65 1.77 -8.99
CA PRO A 748 -9.79 1.15 -9.67
C PRO A 748 -10.11 -0.27 -9.12
N PRO A 749 -11.38 -0.56 -8.79
CA PRO A 749 -11.77 -1.86 -8.24
C PRO A 749 -11.88 -2.93 -9.35
N ILE A 750 -11.92 -4.20 -8.95
CA ILE A 750 -12.28 -5.33 -9.83
C ILE A 750 -13.80 -5.58 -9.87
N GLY A 751 -14.55 -4.84 -9.05
CA GLY A 751 -16.00 -4.71 -9.19
C GLY A 751 -16.82 -5.67 -8.35
N ARG A 752 -17.99 -6.04 -8.85
CA ARG A 752 -18.95 -6.92 -8.16
C ARG A 752 -19.02 -8.28 -8.82
N PRO A 753 -19.35 -9.35 -8.07
CA PRO A 753 -19.66 -10.65 -8.64
C PRO A 753 -20.73 -10.55 -9.72
N ILE A 754 -20.47 -11.16 -10.86
CA ILE A 754 -21.41 -11.18 -11.99
C ILE A 754 -22.53 -12.21 -11.75
N GLY A 755 -23.47 -12.33 -12.70
CA GLY A 755 -24.57 -13.28 -12.61
C GLY A 755 -24.09 -14.72 -12.33
N GLY A 756 -24.69 -15.39 -11.34
CA GLY A 756 -24.37 -16.78 -10.99
C GLY A 756 -23.07 -16.99 -10.21
N VAL A 757 -22.33 -15.92 -9.89
CA VAL A 757 -21.07 -15.97 -9.14
C VAL A 757 -21.29 -15.53 -7.70
N ARG A 758 -20.65 -16.25 -6.77
CA ARG A 758 -20.45 -15.82 -5.39
C ARG A 758 -18.97 -15.59 -5.15
N ALA A 759 -18.63 -14.48 -4.50
CA ALA A 759 -17.28 -14.14 -4.09
C ALA A 759 -17.24 -13.98 -2.58
N TYR A 760 -16.30 -14.67 -1.95
CA TYR A 760 -16.03 -14.58 -0.52
C TYR A 760 -14.60 -14.10 -0.31
N LEU A 761 -14.40 -13.33 0.75
CA LEU A 761 -13.07 -13.01 1.26
C LEU A 761 -12.88 -13.81 2.54
N LEU A 762 -11.97 -14.79 2.49
CA LEU A 762 -11.75 -15.72 3.58
C LEU A 762 -10.37 -15.54 4.21
N ASP A 763 -10.27 -15.75 5.52
CA ASP A 763 -9.00 -15.91 6.21
C ASP A 763 -8.39 -17.29 5.93
N ARG A 764 -7.19 -17.55 6.48
CA ARG A 764 -6.50 -18.85 6.34
C ARG A 764 -7.29 -20.03 6.91
N ALA A 765 -8.24 -19.78 7.81
CA ALA A 765 -9.11 -20.78 8.43
C ALA A 765 -10.45 -20.97 7.67
N GLY A 766 -10.64 -20.28 6.54
CA GLY A 766 -11.83 -20.41 5.69
C GLY A 766 -13.04 -19.60 6.18
N ARG A 767 -12.84 -18.56 7.00
CA ARG A 767 -13.93 -17.74 7.57
C ARG A 767 -13.95 -16.36 6.96
N LEU A 768 -15.13 -15.76 6.90
CA LEU A 768 -15.32 -14.41 6.37
C LEU A 768 -14.47 -13.39 7.12
N VAL A 769 -13.76 -12.54 6.37
CA VAL A 769 -13.07 -11.38 6.94
C VAL A 769 -14.03 -10.17 7.01
N PRO A 770 -13.87 -9.27 7.99
CA PRO A 770 -14.68 -8.05 8.08
C PRO A 770 -14.57 -7.17 6.84
N ARG A 771 -15.57 -6.33 6.59
CA ARG A 771 -15.53 -5.35 5.50
C ARG A 771 -14.32 -4.41 5.66
N GLY A 772 -13.58 -4.19 4.58
CA GLY A 772 -12.33 -3.41 4.56
C GLY A 772 -11.07 -4.19 4.93
N ALA A 773 -11.19 -5.38 5.52
CA ALA A 773 -10.04 -6.24 5.82
C ALA A 773 -9.56 -7.01 4.58
N VAL A 774 -8.28 -7.38 4.57
CA VAL A 774 -7.70 -8.21 3.52
C VAL A 774 -8.06 -9.68 3.76
N GLY A 775 -8.55 -10.35 2.72
CA GLY A 775 -8.78 -11.80 2.72
C GLY A 775 -8.34 -12.44 1.40
N GLU A 776 -8.31 -13.77 1.37
CA GLU A 776 -8.20 -14.53 0.14
C GLU A 776 -9.53 -14.48 -0.63
N LEU A 777 -9.49 -14.05 -1.88
CA LEU A 777 -10.63 -14.11 -2.76
C LEU A 777 -10.93 -15.56 -3.14
N CYS A 778 -12.14 -16.01 -2.83
CA CYS A 778 -12.63 -17.34 -3.18
C CYS A 778 -13.91 -17.21 -3.99
N LEU A 779 -14.03 -18.02 -5.05
CA LEU A 779 -15.12 -17.91 -6.02
C LEU A 779 -15.98 -19.17 -6.02
N ALA A 780 -17.29 -19.01 -6.06
CA ALA A 780 -18.27 -20.09 -6.05
C ALA A 780 -19.36 -19.83 -7.10
N GLY A 781 -20.12 -20.87 -7.43
CA GLY A 781 -21.24 -20.80 -8.36
C GLY A 781 -21.00 -21.52 -9.68
N ALA A 782 -21.87 -21.27 -10.65
CA ALA A 782 -21.99 -22.10 -11.83
C ALA A 782 -20.97 -21.78 -12.95
N GLY A 783 -20.21 -20.69 -12.79
CA GLY A 783 -19.06 -20.36 -13.64
C GLY A 783 -17.77 -21.13 -13.31
N LEU A 784 -17.74 -21.99 -12.29
CA LEU A 784 -16.52 -22.73 -11.95
C LEU A 784 -16.18 -23.80 -12.99
N ALA A 785 -14.89 -23.92 -13.30
CA ALA A 785 -14.33 -25.01 -14.09
C ALA A 785 -14.59 -26.37 -13.42
N ASP A 786 -14.53 -27.45 -14.20
CA ASP A 786 -14.73 -28.80 -13.69
C ASP A 786 -13.54 -29.25 -12.84
N GLY A 787 -12.35 -28.71 -13.10
CA GLY A 787 -11.15 -28.91 -12.30
C GLY A 787 -9.90 -28.87 -13.18
N TYR A 788 -8.86 -29.57 -12.74
CA TYR A 788 -7.66 -29.79 -13.53
C TYR A 788 -7.65 -31.21 -14.12
N LEU A 789 -7.58 -31.31 -15.45
CA LEU A 789 -7.61 -32.58 -16.18
C LEU A 789 -6.47 -33.50 -15.73
N GLY A 790 -6.81 -34.72 -15.30
CA GLY A 790 -5.81 -35.70 -14.84
C GLY A 790 -5.10 -35.35 -13.53
N LEU A 791 -5.53 -34.30 -12.81
CA LEU A 791 -4.93 -33.84 -11.56
C LEU A 791 -5.98 -33.75 -10.42
N PRO A 792 -6.52 -34.89 -9.96
CA PRO A 792 -7.61 -34.91 -8.97
C PRO A 792 -7.20 -34.36 -7.60
N GLU A 793 -5.97 -34.58 -7.17
CA GLU A 793 -5.46 -34.08 -5.88
C GLU A 793 -5.39 -32.55 -5.85
N LEU A 794 -4.81 -31.94 -6.90
CA LEU A 794 -4.78 -30.48 -7.06
C LEU A 794 -6.19 -29.89 -7.21
N THR A 795 -7.08 -30.62 -7.88
CA THR A 795 -8.49 -30.24 -8.00
C THR A 795 -9.16 -30.22 -6.62
N ALA A 796 -8.99 -31.26 -5.80
CA ALA A 796 -9.55 -31.29 -4.45
C ALA A 796 -8.94 -30.22 -3.52
N GLU A 797 -7.65 -29.90 -3.68
CA GLU A 797 -6.99 -28.84 -2.92
C GLU A 797 -7.59 -27.46 -3.23
N ARG A 798 -7.82 -27.16 -4.52
CA ARG A 798 -8.21 -25.83 -4.99
C ARG A 798 -9.72 -25.62 -5.11
N PHE A 799 -10.47 -26.67 -5.42
CA PHE A 799 -11.93 -26.68 -5.54
C PHE A 799 -12.54 -27.37 -4.32
N GLN A 800 -12.69 -26.61 -3.24
CA GLN A 800 -13.16 -27.08 -1.94
C GLN A 800 -14.70 -27.02 -1.86
N PRO A 801 -15.34 -27.66 -0.88
CA PRO A 801 -16.75 -27.44 -0.60
C PRO A 801 -17.02 -25.97 -0.24
N ASP A 802 -18.09 -25.38 -0.78
CA ASP A 802 -18.54 -24.03 -0.41
C ASP A 802 -19.14 -24.04 1.01
N PRO A 803 -18.48 -23.41 2.00
CA PRO A 803 -18.92 -23.46 3.40
C PRO A 803 -20.18 -22.63 3.67
N LEU A 804 -20.60 -21.77 2.74
CA LEU A 804 -21.66 -20.77 2.96
C LEU A 804 -22.85 -20.90 2.00
N GLY A 805 -22.67 -21.51 0.83
CA GLY A 805 -23.68 -21.50 -0.25
C GLY A 805 -24.04 -22.86 -0.86
N GLY A 806 -23.40 -23.96 -0.43
CA GLY A 806 -23.55 -25.29 -1.04
C GLY A 806 -22.95 -25.38 -2.46
N GLY A 807 -22.24 -26.47 -2.75
CA GLY A 807 -21.53 -26.67 -4.02
C GLY A 807 -20.01 -26.58 -3.86
N ARG A 808 -19.32 -26.04 -4.87
CA ARG A 808 -17.85 -25.91 -4.91
C ARG A 808 -17.41 -24.45 -4.79
N LEU A 809 -16.24 -24.26 -4.19
CA LEU A 809 -15.52 -23.02 -3.97
C LEU A 809 -14.11 -23.17 -4.53
N TYR A 810 -13.70 -22.27 -5.41
CA TYR A 810 -12.34 -22.17 -5.91
C TYR A 810 -11.53 -21.14 -5.12
N ARG A 811 -10.37 -21.58 -4.60
CA ARG A 811 -9.38 -20.72 -3.92
C ARG A 811 -8.40 -20.11 -4.91
N THR A 812 -8.52 -18.81 -5.13
CA THR A 812 -7.78 -18.11 -6.20
C THR A 812 -6.31 -17.86 -5.85
N GLY A 813 -5.98 -17.79 -4.56
CA GLY A 813 -4.69 -17.29 -4.08
C GLY A 813 -4.50 -15.78 -4.23
N ASP A 814 -5.55 -15.03 -4.59
CA ASP A 814 -5.51 -13.57 -4.72
C ASP A 814 -5.92 -12.89 -3.41
N ARG A 815 -5.16 -11.86 -3.02
CA ARG A 815 -5.47 -10.95 -1.90
C ARG A 815 -6.45 -9.89 -2.40
N ALA A 816 -7.55 -9.70 -1.69
CA ALA A 816 -8.53 -8.68 -2.00
C ALA A 816 -9.18 -8.10 -0.74
N ARG A 817 -9.90 -6.99 -0.89
CA ARG A 817 -10.78 -6.44 0.15
C ARG A 817 -12.10 -5.96 -0.44
N TRP A 818 -13.14 -5.93 0.38
CA TRP A 818 -14.35 -5.16 0.10
C TRP A 818 -14.11 -3.70 0.45
N ARG A 819 -14.42 -2.76 -0.47
CA ARG A 819 -14.50 -1.34 -0.13
C ARG A 819 -15.53 -1.12 0.99
N ARG A 820 -15.28 -0.13 1.84
CA ARG A 820 -16.13 0.14 3.02
C ARG A 820 -17.36 0.97 2.68
N ASP A 821 -17.22 1.91 1.76
CA ASP A 821 -18.26 2.82 1.32
C ASP A 821 -19.14 2.19 0.22
N GLU A 822 -18.52 1.45 -0.68
CA GLU A 822 -19.20 0.79 -1.80
C GLU A 822 -19.06 -0.73 -1.73
N PRO A 823 -20.08 -1.53 -2.13
CA PRO A 823 -19.97 -2.97 -2.17
C PRO A 823 -19.24 -3.40 -3.45
N VAL A 824 -17.95 -3.08 -3.57
CA VAL A 824 -17.07 -3.47 -4.68
C VAL A 824 -15.77 -4.08 -4.14
N LEU A 825 -15.20 -5.03 -4.87
CA LEU A 825 -13.95 -5.68 -4.55
C LEU A 825 -12.76 -4.92 -5.12
N GLU A 826 -11.71 -4.81 -4.33
CA GLU A 826 -10.39 -4.35 -4.77
C GLU A 826 -9.40 -5.48 -4.72
N PHE A 827 -8.67 -5.67 -5.82
CA PHE A 827 -7.53 -6.56 -5.88
C PHE A 827 -6.32 -5.90 -5.20
N LEU A 828 -5.61 -6.64 -4.37
CA LEU A 828 -4.46 -6.15 -3.58
C LEU A 828 -3.15 -6.89 -3.88
N GLY A 829 -3.20 -7.92 -4.73
CA GLY A 829 -2.02 -8.72 -5.10
C GLY A 829 -2.27 -10.21 -4.91
N ARG A 830 -1.19 -10.99 -4.85
CA ARG A 830 -1.23 -12.45 -4.65
C ARG A 830 -0.70 -12.86 -3.29
N LEU A 831 -1.18 -14.00 -2.80
CA LEU A 831 -0.65 -14.66 -1.61
C LEU A 831 0.63 -15.44 -1.90
N ASP A 832 0.81 -15.91 -3.13
CA ASP A 832 1.98 -16.63 -3.60
C ASP A 832 2.90 -15.75 -4.46
N ARG A 833 3.99 -16.35 -4.97
CA ARG A 833 4.98 -15.66 -5.82
C ARG A 833 4.52 -15.48 -7.27
N GLN A 834 3.28 -15.83 -7.61
CA GLN A 834 2.85 -15.78 -8.99
C GLN A 834 2.75 -14.33 -9.48
N LEU A 835 3.26 -14.10 -10.68
CA LEU A 835 3.40 -12.78 -11.27
C LEU A 835 2.36 -12.56 -12.36
N LYS A 836 2.04 -11.29 -12.62
CA LYS A 836 1.30 -10.87 -13.81
C LYS A 836 2.20 -9.93 -14.60
N VAL A 837 2.60 -10.37 -15.80
CA VAL A 837 3.47 -9.60 -16.71
C VAL A 837 2.78 -9.54 -18.07
N ARG A 838 2.48 -8.33 -18.55
CA ARG A 838 1.84 -8.03 -19.84
C ARG A 838 0.50 -8.74 -20.02
N GLY A 839 -0.30 -8.79 -18.97
CA GLY A 839 -1.60 -9.47 -18.94
C GLY A 839 -1.51 -10.98 -18.70
N VAL A 840 -0.30 -11.54 -18.61
CA VAL A 840 -0.07 -12.99 -18.55
C VAL A 840 0.23 -13.41 -17.12
N ARG A 841 -0.46 -14.46 -16.67
CA ARG A 841 -0.22 -15.11 -15.38
C ARG A 841 1.00 -16.04 -15.47
N ILE A 842 2.08 -15.69 -14.78
CA ILE A 842 3.36 -16.39 -14.80
C ILE A 842 3.64 -16.98 -13.42
N GLU A 843 3.88 -18.29 -13.35
CA GLU A 843 4.46 -18.94 -12.18
C GLU A 843 5.99 -18.85 -12.29
N PRO A 844 6.69 -18.07 -11.43
CA PRO A 844 8.15 -17.99 -11.48
C PRO A 844 8.81 -19.36 -11.36
N GLY A 845 8.24 -20.24 -10.54
CA GLY A 845 8.70 -21.62 -10.38
C GLY A 845 8.77 -22.40 -11.70
N GLU A 846 7.91 -22.10 -12.68
CA GLU A 846 7.96 -22.74 -13.99
C GLU A 846 9.22 -22.33 -14.77
N VAL A 847 9.53 -21.04 -14.73
CA VAL A 847 10.70 -20.48 -15.40
C VAL A 847 11.97 -20.87 -14.64
N GLU A 848 11.96 -20.80 -13.32
CA GLU A 848 13.04 -21.23 -12.42
C GLU A 848 13.40 -22.70 -12.68
N ALA A 849 12.42 -23.59 -12.82
CA ALA A 849 12.66 -25.01 -13.09
C ALA A 849 13.33 -25.24 -14.45
N VAL A 850 12.89 -24.53 -15.51
CA VAL A 850 13.53 -24.65 -16.83
C VAL A 850 14.93 -24.06 -16.82
N VAL A 851 15.12 -22.87 -16.24
CA VAL A 851 16.41 -22.19 -16.16
C VAL A 851 17.41 -23.01 -15.35
N THR A 852 16.99 -23.57 -14.21
CA THR A 852 17.81 -24.47 -13.38
C THR A 852 18.14 -25.79 -14.10
N GLY A 853 17.33 -26.19 -15.08
CA GLY A 853 17.62 -27.35 -15.91
C GLY A 853 18.80 -27.19 -16.87
N HIS A 854 19.37 -25.99 -17.01
CA HIS A 854 20.59 -25.78 -17.80
C HIS A 854 21.83 -26.30 -17.04
N PRO A 855 22.72 -27.12 -17.65
CA PRO A 855 23.83 -27.78 -16.93
C PRO A 855 24.83 -26.83 -16.23
N GLY A 856 24.95 -25.59 -16.70
CA GLY A 856 25.84 -24.59 -16.10
C GLY A 856 25.17 -23.65 -15.07
N VAL A 857 23.88 -23.85 -14.76
CA VAL A 857 23.16 -23.08 -13.73
C VAL A 857 23.10 -23.89 -12.43
N GLY A 858 23.49 -23.28 -11.31
CA GLY A 858 23.42 -23.89 -9.97
C GLY A 858 22.06 -23.67 -9.31
N GLN A 859 21.63 -22.41 -9.21
CA GLN A 859 20.32 -22.01 -8.69
C GLN A 859 19.75 -20.91 -9.58
N ALA A 860 18.42 -20.81 -9.64
CA ALA A 860 17.72 -19.74 -10.32
C ALA A 860 16.55 -19.21 -9.48
N VAL A 861 16.35 -17.90 -9.53
CA VAL A 861 15.16 -17.23 -8.98
C VAL A 861 14.61 -16.24 -10.00
N VAL A 862 13.29 -16.22 -10.19
CA VAL A 862 12.63 -15.39 -11.20
C VAL A 862 11.70 -14.39 -10.50
N THR A 863 11.73 -13.15 -10.96
CA THR A 863 10.84 -12.07 -10.51
C THR A 863 10.47 -11.16 -11.68
N ALA A 864 9.63 -10.15 -11.44
CA ALA A 864 9.34 -9.11 -12.42
C ALA A 864 9.81 -7.75 -11.90
N VAL A 865 10.37 -6.95 -12.81
CA VAL A 865 10.64 -5.53 -12.60
C VAL A 865 9.80 -4.76 -13.61
N GLY A 866 8.74 -4.10 -13.12
CA GLY A 866 7.69 -3.56 -13.98
C GLY A 866 7.06 -4.65 -14.85
N GLN A 867 7.11 -4.49 -16.18
CA GLN A 867 6.57 -5.42 -17.17
C GLN A 867 7.66 -6.32 -17.82
N LEU A 868 8.78 -6.48 -17.13
CA LEU A 868 9.94 -7.27 -17.56
C LEU A 868 10.15 -8.45 -16.61
N LEU A 869 10.18 -9.66 -17.17
CA LEU A 869 10.53 -10.87 -16.43
C LEU A 869 12.06 -11.00 -16.34
N VAL A 870 12.61 -11.17 -15.13
CA VAL A 870 14.06 -11.24 -14.88
C VAL A 870 14.39 -12.54 -14.16
N ALA A 871 15.40 -13.25 -14.65
CA ALA A 871 15.95 -14.45 -13.99
C ALA A 871 17.32 -14.15 -13.39
N TYR A 872 17.47 -14.37 -12.09
CA TYR A 872 18.76 -14.31 -11.42
C TYR A 872 19.30 -15.72 -11.27
N VAL A 873 20.52 -15.95 -11.74
CA VAL A 873 21.12 -17.29 -11.80
C VAL A 873 22.48 -17.31 -11.11
N THR A 874 22.81 -18.42 -10.48
CA THR A 874 24.17 -18.72 -10.01
C THR A 874 24.78 -19.83 -10.87
N GLY A 875 26.10 -19.99 -10.85
CA GLY A 875 26.80 -21.03 -11.61
C GLY A 875 27.80 -20.47 -12.60
N THR A 876 28.12 -21.24 -13.64
CA THR A 876 29.16 -20.94 -14.63
C THR A 876 28.63 -20.65 -16.04
N ALA A 877 27.32 -20.82 -16.27
CA ALA A 877 26.72 -20.56 -17.57
C ALA A 877 26.73 -19.07 -17.92
N ALA A 878 26.98 -18.74 -19.18
CA ALA A 878 26.79 -17.38 -19.68
C ALA A 878 25.29 -17.04 -19.73
N THR A 879 24.94 -15.80 -19.38
CA THR A 879 23.54 -15.34 -19.28
C THR A 879 22.77 -15.50 -20.59
N ASP A 880 23.43 -15.25 -21.73
CA ASP A 880 22.85 -15.45 -23.07
C ASP A 880 22.56 -16.93 -23.39
N GLU A 881 23.43 -17.85 -22.96
CA GLU A 881 23.22 -19.30 -23.15
C GLU A 881 22.02 -19.79 -22.34
N VAL A 882 21.88 -19.30 -21.10
CA VAL A 882 20.73 -19.59 -20.24
C VAL A 882 19.43 -19.07 -20.85
N ARG A 883 19.45 -17.84 -21.39
CA ARG A 883 18.28 -17.24 -22.05
C ARG A 883 17.91 -18.00 -23.33
N ALA A 884 18.89 -18.40 -24.14
CA ALA A 884 18.66 -19.23 -25.33
C ALA A 884 18.08 -20.60 -24.96
N TYR A 885 18.62 -21.26 -23.93
CA TYR A 885 18.13 -22.53 -23.42
C TYR A 885 16.66 -22.45 -22.95
N ALA A 886 16.32 -21.35 -22.25
CA ALA A 886 14.95 -21.05 -21.85
C ALA A 886 14.04 -20.81 -23.06
N ALA A 887 14.49 -20.07 -24.07
CA ALA A 887 13.72 -19.78 -25.30
C ALA A 887 13.36 -21.01 -26.13
N GLU A 888 14.18 -22.06 -26.09
CA GLU A 888 13.87 -23.34 -26.76
C GLU A 888 12.74 -24.14 -26.07
N ARG A 889 12.50 -23.89 -24.77
CA ARG A 889 11.67 -24.74 -23.89
C ARG A 889 10.44 -24.04 -23.34
N LEU A 890 10.50 -22.72 -23.23
CA LEU A 890 9.42 -21.86 -22.74
C LEU A 890 8.75 -21.11 -23.89
N PRO A 891 7.44 -20.81 -23.78
CA PRO A 891 6.79 -19.80 -24.61
C PRO A 891 7.54 -18.47 -24.53
N ALA A 892 7.56 -17.70 -25.63
CA ALA A 892 8.30 -16.43 -25.73
C ALA A 892 8.00 -15.42 -24.60
N LEU A 893 6.76 -15.42 -24.08
CA LEU A 893 6.32 -14.55 -22.98
C LEU A 893 6.81 -15.00 -21.59
N LEU A 894 7.22 -16.27 -21.45
CA LEU A 894 7.80 -16.84 -20.23
C LEU A 894 9.34 -16.84 -20.26
N VAL A 895 9.95 -16.49 -21.39
CA VAL A 895 11.41 -16.33 -21.50
C VAL A 895 11.82 -15.07 -20.75
N PRO A 896 12.78 -15.14 -19.81
CA PRO A 896 13.30 -13.95 -19.14
C PRO A 896 13.80 -12.93 -20.16
N GLY A 897 13.34 -11.68 -19.99
CA GLY A 897 13.83 -10.57 -20.79
C GLY A 897 15.29 -10.26 -20.48
N VAL A 898 15.70 -10.45 -19.22
CA VAL A 898 17.07 -10.29 -18.72
C VAL A 898 17.43 -11.50 -17.85
N VAL A 899 18.67 -11.95 -17.94
CA VAL A 899 19.26 -12.97 -17.06
C VAL A 899 20.46 -12.36 -16.36
N VAL A 900 20.39 -12.23 -15.03
CA VAL A 900 21.44 -11.61 -14.21
C VAL A 900 22.24 -12.72 -13.51
N ALA A 901 23.56 -12.75 -13.71
CA ALA A 901 24.43 -13.69 -13.01
C ALA A 901 24.82 -13.16 -11.63
N LEU A 902 24.60 -13.96 -10.58
CA LEU A 902 25.00 -13.65 -9.21
C LEU A 902 26.01 -14.69 -8.70
N PRO A 903 27.01 -14.27 -7.90
CA PRO A 903 27.91 -15.22 -7.25
C PRO A 903 27.18 -16.13 -6.25
N ALA A 904 26.14 -15.60 -5.60
CA ALA A 904 25.20 -16.34 -4.75
C ALA A 904 23.84 -15.62 -4.73
N LEU A 905 22.76 -16.36 -4.51
CA LEU A 905 21.45 -15.73 -4.27
C LEU A 905 21.45 -15.08 -2.88
N PRO A 906 20.95 -13.83 -2.73
CA PRO A 906 20.80 -13.23 -1.42
C PRO A 906 19.81 -14.05 -0.61
N LEU A 907 20.18 -14.37 0.63
CA LEU A 907 19.36 -15.15 1.54
C LEU A 907 18.96 -14.27 2.72
N THR A 908 17.72 -14.40 3.16
CA THR A 908 17.25 -14.01 4.49
C THR A 908 18.02 -14.78 5.57
N ALA A 909 18.02 -14.28 6.81
CA ALA A 909 18.62 -14.98 7.95
C ALA A 909 18.04 -16.39 8.19
N ASN A 910 16.81 -16.64 7.70
CA ASN A 910 16.14 -17.95 7.73
C ASN A 910 16.54 -18.89 6.56
N GLY A 911 17.53 -18.51 5.76
CA GLY A 911 18.04 -19.31 4.65
C GLY A 911 17.12 -19.38 3.41
N LYS A 912 16.06 -18.57 3.34
CA LYS A 912 15.21 -18.39 2.14
C LYS A 912 15.77 -17.28 1.26
N VAL A 913 15.61 -17.38 -0.05
CA VAL A 913 16.01 -16.33 -1.01
C VAL A 913 15.26 -15.02 -0.71
N ASP A 914 16.00 -13.92 -0.55
CA ASP A 914 15.47 -12.58 -0.34
C ASP A 914 15.29 -11.87 -1.69
N LEU A 915 14.05 -11.84 -2.16
CA LEU A 915 13.70 -11.21 -3.45
C LEU A 915 13.86 -9.69 -3.44
N ARG A 916 13.80 -9.04 -2.28
CA ARG A 916 13.93 -7.58 -2.15
C ARG A 916 15.39 -7.15 -2.18
N ALA A 917 16.29 -8.03 -1.77
CA ALA A 917 17.74 -7.85 -1.85
C ALA A 917 18.31 -8.23 -3.23
N LEU A 918 17.48 -8.68 -4.18
CA LEU A 918 17.94 -8.88 -5.55
C LEU A 918 18.27 -7.52 -6.18
N PRO A 919 19.45 -7.37 -6.80
CA PRO A 919 19.83 -6.11 -7.44
C PRO A 919 18.87 -5.82 -8.58
N ALA A 920 18.47 -4.56 -8.76
CA ALA A 920 17.68 -4.18 -9.93
C ALA A 920 18.45 -4.58 -11.21
N PRO A 921 17.77 -5.13 -12.23
CA PRO A 921 18.39 -5.42 -13.51
C PRO A 921 18.88 -4.10 -14.09
N ALA A 922 20.19 -3.97 -14.29
CA ALA A 922 20.72 -2.81 -15.01
C ALA A 922 20.06 -2.78 -16.40
N ALA A 923 19.70 -1.59 -16.88
CA ALA A 923 19.16 -1.43 -18.23
C ALA A 923 20.13 -1.92 -19.33
N ASP A 924 21.38 -2.22 -18.96
CA ASP A 924 22.37 -2.91 -19.75
C ASP A 924 23.19 -3.87 -18.87
N ASP A 925 23.10 -5.19 -19.08
CA ASP A 925 24.23 -6.10 -18.77
C ASP A 925 25.43 -5.86 -19.74
N GLU A 926 25.35 -4.81 -20.59
CA GLU A 926 26.49 -4.18 -21.28
C GLU A 926 27.05 -2.92 -20.56
N VAL A 927 26.37 -2.34 -19.58
CA VAL A 927 26.85 -1.15 -18.84
C VAL A 927 26.85 -1.48 -17.35
N ARG A 928 27.94 -2.12 -16.93
CA ARG A 928 28.54 -1.84 -15.61
C ARG A 928 28.34 -0.35 -15.37
N ALA A 929 27.63 0.05 -14.31
CA ALA A 929 27.53 1.43 -13.88
C ALA A 929 28.92 2.06 -13.99
N ALA A 930 29.12 2.78 -15.09
CA ALA A 930 30.36 3.45 -15.35
C ALA A 930 30.30 4.56 -14.32
N PHE A 931 31.21 4.53 -13.36
CA PHE A 931 31.61 5.72 -12.66
C PHE A 931 31.71 6.85 -13.71
N GLU A 932 30.70 7.71 -13.75
CA GLU A 932 30.69 8.90 -14.59
C GLU A 932 31.19 10.01 -13.68
N ALA A 933 32.36 10.54 -13.98
CA ALA A 933 32.92 11.61 -13.18
C ALA A 933 31.98 12.83 -13.20
N PRO A 934 31.87 13.59 -12.09
CA PRO A 934 31.24 14.90 -12.08
C PRO A 934 31.69 15.75 -13.28
N ARG A 935 30.77 16.47 -13.92
CA ARG A 935 31.00 17.17 -15.20
C ARG A 935 30.98 18.68 -15.05
N THR A 936 30.09 19.22 -14.22
CA THR A 936 29.98 20.65 -13.94
C THR A 936 30.72 21.00 -12.64
N ASP A 937 31.07 22.27 -12.44
CA ASP A 937 31.72 22.72 -11.21
C ASP A 937 30.80 22.52 -9.99
N ALA A 938 29.48 22.69 -10.16
CA ALA A 938 28.47 22.33 -9.17
C ALA A 938 28.46 20.82 -8.86
N GLU A 939 28.50 19.94 -9.88
CA GLU A 939 28.61 18.49 -9.69
C GLU A 939 29.92 18.13 -8.93
N HIS A 940 31.06 18.76 -9.27
CA HIS A 940 32.33 18.52 -8.57
C HIS A 940 32.30 18.96 -7.11
N MET A 941 31.67 20.11 -6.82
CA MET A 941 31.50 20.60 -5.46
C MET A 941 30.66 19.65 -4.62
N VAL A 942 29.49 19.24 -5.13
CA VAL A 942 28.59 18.30 -4.45
C VAL A 942 29.30 16.97 -4.22
N ALA A 943 29.98 16.43 -5.24
CA ALA A 943 30.75 15.19 -5.12
C ALA A 943 31.87 15.28 -4.08
N ALA A 944 32.60 16.39 -4.00
CA ALA A 944 33.65 16.59 -3.00
C ALA A 944 33.10 16.63 -1.57
N ILE A 945 31.97 17.32 -1.37
CA ILE A 945 31.28 17.35 -0.07
C ILE A 945 30.80 15.95 0.33
N PHE A 946 30.25 15.18 -0.61
CA PHE A 946 29.80 13.81 -0.36
C PHE A 946 30.97 12.89 -0.03
N ALA A 947 32.04 12.92 -0.84
CA ALA A 947 33.24 12.10 -0.62
C ALA A 947 33.82 12.30 0.78
N GLU A 948 33.94 13.56 1.22
CA GLU A 948 34.50 13.88 2.53
C GLU A 948 33.58 13.44 3.69
N LEU A 949 32.27 13.68 3.58
CA LEU A 949 31.30 13.36 4.64
C LEU A 949 31.06 11.85 4.78
N LEU A 950 31.02 11.14 3.66
CA LEU A 950 30.74 9.70 3.58
C LEU A 950 32.00 8.85 3.71
N ARG A 951 33.19 9.46 3.66
CA ARG A 951 34.51 8.80 3.71
C ARG A 951 34.69 7.77 2.59
N VAL A 952 34.30 8.15 1.38
CA VAL A 952 34.45 7.35 0.16
C VAL A 952 35.45 8.01 -0.79
N ASP A 953 36.28 7.20 -1.45
CA ASP A 953 37.41 7.71 -2.25
C ASP A 953 36.96 8.42 -3.54
N HIS A 954 35.87 7.96 -4.16
CA HIS A 954 35.34 8.49 -5.41
C HIS A 954 33.80 8.50 -5.38
N VAL A 955 33.21 9.62 -5.83
CA VAL A 955 31.75 9.80 -5.98
C VAL A 955 31.47 10.23 -7.43
N GLY A 956 30.69 9.43 -8.15
CA GLY A 956 30.24 9.69 -9.51
C GLY A 956 29.02 10.62 -9.57
N ALA A 957 28.76 11.18 -10.76
CA ALA A 957 27.67 12.12 -11.02
C ALA A 957 26.27 11.54 -10.71
N PHE A 958 26.10 10.22 -10.81
CA PHE A 958 24.83 9.55 -10.51
C PHE A 958 24.83 8.76 -9.21
N ASP A 959 25.90 8.87 -8.41
CA ASP A 959 25.94 8.22 -7.10
C ASP A 959 24.97 8.92 -6.15
N ASP A 960 24.17 8.10 -5.47
CA ASP A 960 23.15 8.52 -4.51
C ASP A 960 23.74 8.67 -3.11
N PHE A 961 23.50 9.82 -2.48
CA PHE A 961 24.00 10.17 -1.15
C PHE A 961 23.65 9.13 -0.07
N PHE A 962 22.42 8.61 -0.07
CA PHE A 962 21.93 7.68 0.94
C PHE A 962 22.40 6.25 0.66
N VAL A 963 22.51 5.87 -0.61
CA VAL A 963 23.08 4.56 -1.01
C VAL A 963 24.56 4.47 -0.62
N LEU A 964 25.30 5.57 -0.70
CA LEU A 964 26.70 5.66 -0.28
C LEU A 964 26.88 5.71 1.26
N GLY A 965 25.82 5.50 2.05
CA GLY A 965 25.87 5.48 3.52
C GLY A 965 25.52 6.81 4.19
N GLY A 966 25.01 7.79 3.43
CA GLY A 966 24.52 9.05 3.96
C GLY A 966 23.28 8.88 4.83
N HIS A 967 23.20 9.70 5.88
CA HIS A 967 22.05 9.75 6.78
C HIS A 967 21.67 11.20 7.12
N SER A 968 20.53 11.43 7.78
CA SER A 968 19.98 12.78 8.09
C SER A 968 21.01 13.76 8.63
N LEU A 969 21.88 13.30 9.54
CA LEU A 969 22.90 14.16 10.13
C LEU A 969 24.00 14.53 9.11
N LEU A 970 24.41 13.60 8.26
CA LEU A 970 25.36 13.89 7.18
C LEU A 970 24.70 14.75 6.09
N ALA A 971 23.41 14.57 5.81
CA ALA A 971 22.65 15.41 4.88
C ALA A 971 22.62 16.87 5.35
N VAL A 972 22.34 17.10 6.64
CA VAL A 972 22.46 18.44 7.25
C VAL A 972 23.85 19.00 7.10
N ARG A 973 24.89 18.22 7.42
CA ARG A 973 26.28 18.67 7.28
C ARG A 973 26.64 18.98 5.82
N ALA A 974 26.10 18.22 4.87
CA ALA A 974 26.29 18.47 3.44
C ALA A 974 25.67 19.82 3.05
N ILE A 975 24.43 20.07 3.46
CA ILE A 975 23.75 21.36 3.25
C ILE A 975 24.48 22.51 3.95
N GLY A 976 24.89 22.34 5.22
CA GLY A 976 25.61 23.37 5.97
C GLY A 976 26.97 23.73 5.33
N ARG A 977 27.69 22.74 4.80
CA ARG A 977 28.93 22.96 4.05
C ARG A 977 28.69 23.58 2.69
N LEU A 978 27.62 23.18 2.01
CA LEU A 978 27.23 23.79 0.75
C LEU A 978 26.86 25.26 0.98
N ARG A 979 26.07 25.57 2.00
CA ARG A 979 25.77 26.95 2.44
C ARG A 979 27.04 27.75 2.73
N ALA A 980 28.03 27.16 3.39
CA ALA A 980 29.31 27.82 3.63
C ALA A 980 30.08 28.09 2.33
N ALA A 981 29.94 27.22 1.32
CA ALA A 981 30.60 27.35 0.02
C ALA A 981 29.88 28.34 -0.92
N VAL A 982 28.54 28.33 -0.98
CA VAL A 982 27.76 29.08 -1.98
C VAL A 982 26.90 30.21 -1.40
N GLY A 983 26.75 30.31 -0.07
CA GLY A 983 25.99 31.37 0.59
C GLY A 983 24.46 31.23 0.57
N LEU A 984 23.93 30.13 0.02
CA LEU A 984 22.48 29.86 -0.03
C LEU A 984 22.01 29.07 1.19
N ASP A 985 20.84 29.42 1.73
CA ASP A 985 20.15 28.60 2.75
C ASP A 985 19.18 27.65 2.05
N LEU A 986 19.65 26.44 1.73
CA LEU A 986 18.85 25.41 1.08
C LEU A 986 18.13 24.54 2.12
N PRO A 987 16.82 24.30 2.01
CA PRO A 987 16.14 23.36 2.88
C PRO A 987 16.61 21.92 2.56
N VAL A 988 16.81 21.11 3.61
CA VAL A 988 17.40 19.76 3.48
C VAL A 988 16.55 18.84 2.59
N ARG A 989 15.25 19.15 2.44
CA ARG A 989 14.33 18.43 1.55
C ARG A 989 14.83 18.25 0.14
N LEU A 990 15.58 19.21 -0.40
CA LEU A 990 16.02 19.22 -1.78
C LEU A 990 16.98 18.05 -2.07
N LEU A 991 17.82 17.68 -1.09
CA LEU A 991 18.71 16.52 -1.18
C LEU A 991 17.96 15.18 -1.10
N PHE A 992 16.79 15.15 -0.45
CA PHE A 992 15.94 13.95 -0.42
C PHE A 992 15.10 13.79 -1.70
N GLU A 993 14.80 14.88 -2.39
CA GLU A 993 14.13 14.87 -3.71
C GLU A 993 15.07 14.43 -4.82
N GLU A 994 16.29 14.94 -4.82
CA GLU A 994 17.29 14.67 -5.85
C GLU A 994 18.60 14.20 -5.18
N PRO A 995 18.68 12.93 -4.73
CA PRO A 995 19.78 12.44 -3.88
C PRO A 995 21.09 12.15 -4.62
N THR A 996 21.10 12.23 -5.95
CA THR A 996 22.30 12.03 -6.77
C THR A 996 23.11 13.31 -6.89
N VAL A 997 24.43 13.20 -7.14
CA VAL A 997 25.29 14.39 -7.35
C VAL A 997 24.75 15.30 -8.45
N ALA A 998 24.40 14.76 -9.63
CA ALA A 998 23.87 15.51 -10.76
C ALA A 998 22.44 16.01 -10.54
N GLY A 999 21.62 15.25 -9.83
CA GLY A 999 20.31 15.68 -9.37
C GLY A 999 20.41 16.91 -8.49
N PHE A 1000 21.19 16.80 -7.41
CA PHE A 1000 21.31 17.84 -6.41
C PHE A 1000 22.03 19.09 -6.92
N ALA A 1001 23.08 18.95 -7.72
CA ALA A 1001 23.78 20.08 -8.33
C ALA A 1001 22.84 20.97 -9.15
N ARG A 1002 21.93 20.36 -9.93
CA ARG A 1002 20.91 21.08 -10.71
C ARG A 1002 19.95 21.87 -9.82
N VAL A 1003 19.61 21.33 -8.66
CA VAL A 1003 18.75 22.00 -7.69
C VAL A 1003 19.46 23.21 -7.07
N VAL A 1004 20.74 23.05 -6.71
CA VAL A 1004 21.58 24.16 -6.21
C VAL A 1004 21.65 25.29 -7.23
N GLU A 1005 21.90 24.97 -8.49
CA GLU A 1005 21.94 25.95 -9.60
C GLU A 1005 20.58 26.67 -9.76
N THR A 1006 19.47 25.94 -9.68
CA THR A 1006 18.12 26.50 -9.83
C THR A 1006 17.78 27.48 -8.69
N GLU A 1007 18.06 27.10 -7.44
CA GLU A 1007 17.81 27.96 -6.27
C GLU A 1007 18.73 29.18 -6.25
N LEU A 1008 19.96 29.05 -6.74
CA LEU A 1008 20.89 30.17 -6.90
C LEU A 1008 20.34 31.23 -7.86
N VAL A 1009 19.79 30.81 -9.00
CA VAL A 1009 19.13 31.71 -9.96
C VAL A 1009 17.91 32.37 -9.32
N ALA A 1010 17.08 31.61 -8.61
CA ALA A 1010 15.88 32.13 -7.96
C ALA A 1010 16.18 33.11 -6.82
N GLU A 1011 17.31 32.98 -6.12
CA GLU A 1011 17.73 33.93 -5.08
C GLU A 1011 18.31 35.22 -5.68
N ILE A 1012 19.09 35.10 -6.76
CA ILE A 1012 19.58 36.26 -7.54
C ILE A 1012 18.41 37.10 -8.05
N ASP A 1013 17.34 36.46 -8.55
CA ASP A 1013 16.13 37.14 -9.03
C ASP A 1013 15.31 37.81 -7.90
N ARG A 1014 15.47 37.36 -6.64
CA ARG A 1014 14.77 37.91 -5.46
C ARG A 1014 15.48 39.10 -4.82
N LEU A 1015 16.79 39.23 -5.01
CA LEU A 1015 17.58 40.32 -4.45
C LEU A 1015 17.32 41.63 -5.22
N THR A 1016 16.82 42.65 -4.51
CA THR A 1016 16.53 43.99 -5.06
C THR A 1016 17.68 44.99 -4.85
N ASP A 1017 18.79 44.54 -4.25
CA ASP A 1017 19.95 45.36 -3.90
C ASP A 1017 21.14 45.03 -4.82
N ASP A 1018 21.52 45.98 -5.68
CA ASP A 1018 22.55 45.81 -6.73
C ASP A 1018 23.90 45.33 -6.16
N GLU A 1019 24.23 45.68 -4.91
CA GLU A 1019 25.51 45.31 -4.29
C GLU A 1019 25.49 43.85 -3.77
N ALA A 1020 24.38 43.40 -3.20
CA ALA A 1020 24.18 42.02 -2.78
C ALA A 1020 24.04 41.07 -3.98
N THR A 1021 23.36 41.51 -5.04
CA THR A 1021 23.23 40.77 -6.30
C THR A 1021 24.58 40.62 -7.00
N ALA A 1022 25.43 41.66 -6.98
CA ALA A 1022 26.79 41.61 -7.53
C ALA A 1022 27.73 40.71 -6.71
N GLU A 1023 27.64 40.72 -5.38
CA GLU A 1023 28.45 39.84 -4.52
C GLU A 1023 28.05 38.37 -4.68
N LEU A 1024 26.74 38.07 -4.76
CA LEU A 1024 26.25 36.72 -5.01
C LEU A 1024 26.63 36.27 -6.44
N ALA A 1025 26.44 37.11 -7.46
CA ALA A 1025 26.83 36.81 -8.84
C ALA A 1025 28.35 36.62 -9.01
N ALA A 1026 29.19 37.32 -8.25
CA ALA A 1026 30.65 37.13 -8.26
C ALA A 1026 31.06 35.79 -7.63
N ARG A 1027 30.36 35.34 -6.58
CA ARG A 1027 30.54 34.00 -6.01
C ARG A 1027 30.02 32.91 -6.97
N THR A 1028 28.93 33.20 -7.69
CA THR A 1028 28.37 32.34 -8.74
C THR A 1028 29.25 32.23 -9.99
N ALA A 1029 30.01 33.27 -10.37
CA ALA A 1029 30.95 33.19 -11.51
C ALA A 1029 32.19 32.32 -11.23
N THR A 1030 32.32 31.83 -10.00
CA THR A 1030 33.39 30.90 -9.55
C THR A 1030 32.85 29.47 -9.38
N LEU A 1031 31.52 29.29 -9.50
CA LEU A 1031 30.79 28.04 -9.69
C LEU A 1031 30.49 27.85 -11.18
#